data_AF-A0A6M4G7V0-F1
#
_entry.id   AF-A0A6M4G7V0-F1
#
_cell.length_a   1.000
_cell.length_b   1.000
_cell.length_c   1.000
_cell.angle_alpha   90.00
_cell.angle_beta   90.00
_cell.angle_gamma   90.00
#
_symmetry.space_group_name_H-M   'P 1'
#
loop_
_entity.id
_entity.type
_entity.pdbx_description
1 polymer ?
#
loop_
_entity_poly.entity_id
_entity_poly.type
_entity_poly.pdbx_seq_one_letter_code
_entity_poly.pdbx_strand_id
1 'polypeptide(L)'
;MKTLRTILLASCLLSPATLLAAPRDSVSISRDWRFTKGDPAGLIEDLRYDVRPPIEDAGDGKVADARPDAAVQVDDSGARVLKPWILPSANPFIADPARHHTRPAGNPGGTVSYVQPGFDDSGWTHVDLPHDWAIAGPFIKDGPYGGMGRLPSWGIGWYRKALTIPASDKGKSIFLDVEGAMSYAAVWLNGKLVGGWPYGYNSFRLDLTPYAVPGGQNQLVIRLDNPQASARWYPGGGLYRDIYLTTTNKVHVGQWGSIVRTPQVSKAQASVDLSLTLDNDGDTPAQVEVATALYAIDASGKRIGRPVASIARQSTSIAPHGKAELKGSTILSNPRLWGPPPTQAPNRYVAVSTVTQGGKLIDSYETRFGVRDIKFDPDKGVIVNGEQIPLRGVNNHHDLGAIGAAFNARAAERQLEILRDMGTNAVRMSHNPPAPELLELTDRMGFLVMDEVFDSWEKKKTPHDFHLIFPDWHEADARAMLRRDRNHPSIIIWSIGNEVGEQYDGEAGAKIGRELVAIAHQEDPTRPATSAMNYAKADMALPTTVDVISLNYQGAGIRGIVGQYPAFRAKFPDKVILSTESASALSSRGEYMFPVAGAISGPVRPWSGGNPDTHQVSAYEMHAADFGSSPDRVWAADDQNPYVAGEFVWTGFDYLGEPTPYYTSRSSYSGILDLAGFPKDRFWLYQARWRPDLKFAHILPHWTWPDRVGQITPVHVFSSADEAELFINGKSQGKVKKRDYEYRFRWDYVVYEPGEVKVVTWKKGQPWATETIRTVGEAAKLSLTADRSAIADDGRDLSFVTLKILDKDGNVVPAAKQDIRFSIEGPGEIIATDNGDPTDLTAFPSKDRKAFNGLALVIVKAKPGEKGRVTVRASAPGLTAAQAVISTNATVR
;
A
#
# COMPACT_ATOMS: atom_id res chain seq x y z
N MET A 1 63.13 35.72 -22.56
CA MET A 1 62.49 37.00 -22.99
C MET A 1 61.22 36.66 -23.79
N LYS A 2 60.24 37.58 -23.79
CA LYS A 2 58.83 37.37 -24.21
C LYS A 2 58.08 36.47 -23.20
N THR A 3 57.09 36.90 -22.40
CA THR A 3 55.77 37.53 -22.68
C THR A 3 54.85 36.63 -23.52
N LEU A 4 53.54 36.50 -23.25
CA LEU A 4 52.60 37.14 -22.29
C LEU A 4 51.79 35.98 -21.60
N ARG A 5 50.88 36.10 -20.62
CA ARG A 5 50.12 37.21 -19.97
C ARG A 5 49.60 36.74 -18.58
N THR A 6 49.23 37.65 -17.69
CA THR A 6 48.42 37.37 -16.49
C THR A 6 47.42 38.51 -16.30
N ILE A 7 46.15 38.20 -15.99
CA ILE A 7 45.08 39.19 -15.76
C ILE A 7 44.56 38.98 -14.34
N LEU A 8 44.56 40.03 -13.53
CA LEU A 8 43.84 40.06 -12.26
C LEU A 8 42.33 40.04 -12.53
N LEU A 9 41.60 39.11 -11.91
CA LEU A 9 40.18 39.34 -11.60
C LEU A 9 40.08 39.70 -10.12
N ALA A 10 39.25 40.70 -9.81
CA ALA A 10 39.06 41.18 -8.44
C ALA A 10 38.24 40.18 -7.61
N SER A 11 38.71 39.90 -6.39
CA SER A 11 38.02 39.07 -5.42
C SER A 11 36.89 39.84 -4.74
N CYS A 12 35.71 39.89 -5.37
CA CYS A 12 34.49 40.30 -4.68
C CYS A 12 34.13 39.24 -3.62
N LEU A 13 34.36 39.57 -2.35
CA LEU A 13 33.95 38.76 -1.21
C LEU A 13 32.43 38.61 -1.20
N LEU A 14 31.93 37.39 -1.42
CA LEU A 14 30.55 37.04 -1.10
C LEU A 14 30.38 37.12 0.41
N SER A 15 29.68 38.16 0.87
CA SER A 15 29.20 38.24 2.25
C SER A 15 28.40 36.97 2.57
N PRO A 16 28.52 36.39 3.78
CA PRO A 16 27.72 35.23 4.15
C PRO A 16 26.24 35.61 4.11
N ALA A 17 25.55 35.13 3.08
CA ALA A 17 24.10 35.25 2.99
C ALA A 17 23.52 34.47 4.17
N THR A 18 23.05 35.20 5.19
CA THR A 18 22.23 34.64 6.25
C THR A 18 21.09 33.88 5.59
N LEU A 19 21.04 32.55 5.76
CA LEU A 19 19.92 31.75 5.28
C LEU A 19 18.66 32.27 5.96
N LEU A 20 17.88 33.06 5.21
CA LEU A 20 16.55 33.45 5.62
C LEU A 20 15.75 32.17 5.78
N ALA A 21 15.32 31.89 7.01
CA ALA A 21 14.54 30.71 7.33
C ALA A 21 13.34 30.61 6.39
N ALA A 22 13.03 29.39 5.94
CA ALA A 22 11.96 29.17 4.98
C ALA A 22 10.62 29.74 5.54
N PRO A 23 9.80 30.38 4.69
CA PRO A 23 8.57 31.04 5.14
C PRO A 23 7.52 30.03 5.66
N ARG A 24 7.60 28.80 5.14
CA ARG A 24 7.04 27.57 5.68
C ARG A 24 8.19 26.58 5.83
N ASP A 25 8.17 25.82 6.91
CA ASP A 25 9.01 24.64 7.09
C ASP A 25 8.11 23.43 7.42
N SER A 26 8.57 22.23 7.09
CA SER A 26 7.87 20.97 7.38
C SER A 26 8.91 19.87 7.56
N VAL A 27 9.18 19.53 8.81
CA VAL A 27 10.31 18.69 9.21
C VAL A 27 9.80 17.38 9.76
N SER A 28 10.23 16.26 9.19
CA SER A 28 9.96 14.93 9.76
C SER A 28 10.60 14.86 11.15
N ILE A 29 9.76 14.69 12.18
CA ILE A 29 10.17 14.51 13.57
C ILE A 29 10.28 13.03 13.94
N SER A 30 10.29 12.15 12.94
CA SER A 30 10.25 10.69 13.10
C SER A 30 11.42 10.05 13.83
N ARG A 31 12.61 10.67 13.88
CA ARG A 31 13.75 10.09 14.60
C ARG A 31 13.71 10.35 16.11
N ASP A 32 14.28 9.46 16.90
CA ASP A 32 14.46 9.56 18.35
C ASP A 32 13.16 9.83 19.12
N TRP A 33 12.31 8.82 19.20
CA TRP A 33 11.13 8.75 20.06
C TRP A 33 11.37 7.78 21.23
N ARG A 34 10.64 8.03 22.31
CA ARG A 34 10.49 7.12 23.45
C ARG A 34 9.22 6.31 23.26
N PHE A 35 9.26 4.99 23.47
CA PHE A 35 8.10 4.11 23.35
C PHE A 35 7.94 3.16 24.55
N THR A 36 6.69 2.94 24.98
CA THR A 36 6.31 1.85 25.89
C THR A 36 4.92 1.29 25.55
N LYS A 37 4.62 0.06 25.99
CA LYS A 37 3.26 -0.53 25.93
C LYS A 37 2.57 -0.45 27.29
N GLY A 38 1.25 -0.29 27.25
CA GLY A 38 0.39 -0.17 28.43
C GLY A 38 0.33 1.24 29.03
N ASP A 39 -0.79 1.53 29.68
CA ASP A 39 -0.98 2.74 30.49
C ASP A 39 -0.12 2.71 31.78
N PRO A 40 0.13 3.86 32.43
CA PRO A 40 0.90 3.89 33.67
C PRO A 40 0.23 3.12 34.81
N ALA A 41 1.04 2.46 35.63
CA ALA A 41 0.58 1.72 36.79
C ALA A 41 -0.25 2.61 37.74
N GLY A 42 -1.46 2.14 38.10
CA GLY A 42 -2.39 2.88 38.95
C GLY A 42 -3.24 3.94 38.23
N LEU A 43 -3.27 3.97 36.89
CA LEU A 43 -4.21 4.80 36.15
C LEU A 43 -5.67 4.39 36.48
N ILE A 44 -6.46 5.38 36.90
CA ILE A 44 -7.91 5.25 37.17
C ILE A 44 -8.79 6.11 36.25
N GLU A 45 -8.17 6.93 35.41
CA GLU A 45 -8.87 7.72 34.39
C GLU A 45 -9.02 6.87 33.11
N ASP A 46 -10.23 6.80 32.57
CA ASP A 46 -10.48 6.09 31.31
C ASP A 46 -10.05 6.98 30.14
N LEU A 47 -9.06 6.50 29.38
CA LEU A 47 -8.47 7.19 28.24
C LEU A 47 -8.89 6.58 26.89
N ARG A 48 -9.88 5.67 26.90
CA ARG A 48 -10.46 5.15 25.66
C ARG A 48 -11.11 6.28 24.87
N TYR A 49 -11.05 6.19 23.55
CA TYR A 49 -11.78 7.11 22.67
C TYR A 49 -13.29 7.03 22.93
N ASP A 50 -13.85 5.82 22.97
CA ASP A 50 -15.28 5.56 23.17
C ASP A 50 -15.50 4.19 23.86
N VAL A 51 -16.73 3.91 24.28
CA VAL A 51 -17.12 2.61 24.83
C VAL A 51 -17.19 1.58 23.70
N ARG A 52 -16.58 0.41 23.91
CA ARG A 52 -16.56 -0.69 22.92
C ARG A 52 -17.46 -1.83 23.38
N PRO A 53 -18.19 -2.51 22.48
CA PRO A 53 -19.00 -3.68 22.84
C PRO A 53 -18.12 -4.85 23.31
N PRO A 54 -18.68 -5.82 24.07
CA PRO A 54 -17.96 -7.05 24.38
C PRO A 54 -17.66 -7.87 23.11
N ILE A 55 -16.58 -8.63 23.14
CA ILE A 55 -16.24 -9.62 22.10
C ILE A 55 -16.76 -10.98 22.57
N GLU A 56 -17.83 -11.46 21.94
CA GLU A 56 -18.39 -12.80 22.17
C GLU A 56 -17.76 -13.84 21.22
N ASP A 57 -17.51 -13.42 19.97
CA ASP A 57 -16.76 -14.13 18.94
C ASP A 57 -15.86 -13.11 18.22
N ALA A 58 -14.66 -13.52 17.82
CA ALA A 58 -13.74 -12.69 17.03
C ALA A 58 -14.09 -12.69 15.53
N GLY A 59 -14.83 -13.69 15.04
CA GLY A 59 -15.15 -13.88 13.62
C GLY A 59 -14.02 -14.51 12.79
N ASP A 60 -12.98 -15.01 13.45
CA ASP A 60 -11.79 -15.58 12.80
C ASP A 60 -12.18 -16.87 12.02
N GLY A 61 -12.03 -16.85 10.70
CA GLY A 61 -12.50 -17.91 9.81
C GLY A 61 -13.94 -17.78 9.30
N LYS A 62 -14.65 -16.68 9.58
CA LYS A 62 -15.93 -16.36 8.92
C LYS A 62 -15.71 -16.20 7.40
N VAL A 63 -16.51 -16.91 6.59
CA VAL A 63 -16.39 -16.87 5.12
C VAL A 63 -16.75 -15.47 4.61
N ALA A 64 -15.95 -14.90 3.69
CA ALA A 64 -16.13 -13.52 3.22
C ALA A 64 -17.49 -13.24 2.53
N ASP A 65 -18.11 -14.25 1.92
CA ASP A 65 -19.46 -14.14 1.34
C ASP A 65 -20.62 -14.39 2.32
N ALA A 66 -20.33 -14.53 3.62
CA ALA A 66 -21.33 -14.61 4.67
C ALA A 66 -22.03 -13.25 4.91
N ARG A 67 -23.27 -13.29 5.40
CA ARG A 67 -24.04 -12.08 5.68
C ARG A 67 -23.31 -11.20 6.73
N PRO A 68 -23.24 -9.87 6.53
CA PRO A 68 -22.78 -8.92 7.55
C PRO A 68 -23.71 -8.95 8.77
N ASP A 69 -23.13 -8.67 9.94
CA ASP A 69 -23.88 -8.55 11.18
C ASP A 69 -24.24 -7.09 11.46
N ALA A 70 -25.29 -6.86 12.25
CA ALA A 70 -25.62 -5.51 12.72
C ALA A 70 -24.56 -4.98 13.71
N ALA A 71 -24.43 -3.66 13.77
CA ALA A 71 -23.74 -2.99 14.86
C ALA A 71 -24.35 -3.39 16.21
N VAL A 72 -23.50 -3.60 17.22
CA VAL A 72 -23.96 -3.83 18.59
C VAL A 72 -24.21 -2.47 19.23
N GLN A 73 -25.44 -2.19 19.62
CA GLN A 73 -25.76 -0.99 20.40
C GLN A 73 -25.16 -1.10 21.79
N VAL A 74 -24.48 -0.04 22.25
CA VAL A 74 -23.82 0.04 23.55
C VAL A 74 -24.41 1.24 24.29
N ASP A 75 -24.74 1.07 25.56
CA ASP A 75 -25.11 2.17 26.45
C ASP A 75 -23.82 2.87 26.92
N ASP A 76 -23.60 4.09 26.44
CA ASP A 76 -22.48 4.96 26.80
C ASP A 76 -22.85 5.96 27.91
N SER A 77 -24.08 5.90 28.44
CA SER A 77 -24.62 6.99 29.27
C SER A 77 -23.86 7.17 30.59
N GLY A 78 -23.13 8.28 30.67
CA GLY A 78 -22.27 8.62 31.80
C GLY A 78 -20.84 8.08 31.74
N ALA A 79 -20.45 7.39 30.65
CA ALA A 79 -19.06 7.01 30.40
C ALA A 79 -18.16 8.24 30.25
N ARG A 80 -16.93 8.16 30.78
CA ARG A 80 -15.93 9.23 30.70
C ARG A 80 -14.86 8.86 29.68
N VAL A 81 -15.15 9.16 28.42
CA VAL A 81 -14.31 8.79 27.26
C VAL A 81 -13.81 10.02 26.52
N LEU A 82 -12.74 9.90 25.71
CA LEU A 82 -12.08 11.05 25.07
C LEU A 82 -12.82 11.62 23.85
N LYS A 83 -13.79 10.89 23.27
CA LYS A 83 -14.55 11.25 22.05
C LYS A 83 -15.01 12.71 22.00
N PRO A 84 -15.66 13.31 23.02
CA PRO A 84 -16.08 14.71 22.98
C PRO A 84 -14.94 15.74 22.81
N TRP A 85 -13.71 15.41 23.24
CA TRP A 85 -12.54 16.28 23.08
C TRP A 85 -11.74 16.00 21.81
N ILE A 86 -11.96 14.84 21.17
CA ILE A 86 -11.28 14.42 19.94
C ILE A 86 -12.11 14.76 18.69
N LEU A 87 -13.43 14.59 18.72
CA LEU A 87 -14.36 14.90 17.62
C LEU A 87 -14.21 16.31 17.00
N PRO A 88 -13.91 17.40 17.74
CA PRO A 88 -13.67 18.71 17.13
C PRO A 88 -12.52 18.75 16.11
N SER A 89 -11.63 17.75 16.10
CA SER A 89 -10.59 17.57 15.07
C SER A 89 -11.17 17.26 13.69
N ALA A 90 -12.40 16.74 13.62
CA ALA A 90 -13.12 16.45 12.37
C ALA A 90 -13.74 17.70 11.73
N ASN A 91 -14.02 18.77 12.49
CA ASN A 91 -14.74 19.96 12.03
C ASN A 91 -14.21 20.59 10.70
N PRO A 92 -12.90 20.66 10.41
CA PRO A 92 -12.40 21.15 9.11
C PRO A 92 -12.86 20.32 7.90
N PHE A 93 -13.36 19.11 8.13
CA PHE A 93 -13.82 18.13 7.15
C PHE A 93 -15.33 17.82 7.25
N ILE A 94 -16.09 18.52 8.11
CA ILE A 94 -17.55 18.44 8.15
C ILE A 94 -18.10 19.65 7.38
N ALA A 95 -18.81 19.43 6.29
CA ALA A 95 -19.23 20.51 5.38
C ALA A 95 -20.40 21.35 5.91
N ASP A 96 -21.22 20.81 6.81
CA ASP A 96 -22.30 21.53 7.49
C ASP A 96 -21.83 22.07 8.86
N PRO A 97 -21.71 23.39 9.06
CA PRO A 97 -21.35 23.98 10.36
C PRO A 97 -22.33 23.64 11.49
N ALA A 98 -23.59 23.27 11.19
CA ALA A 98 -24.55 22.84 12.22
C ALA A 98 -24.21 21.44 12.79
N ARG A 99 -23.39 20.65 12.10
CA ARG A 99 -22.84 19.37 12.59
C ARG A 99 -21.50 19.51 13.33
N HIS A 100 -20.93 20.71 13.47
CA HIS A 100 -19.60 20.90 14.08
C HIS A 100 -19.61 20.63 15.59
N HIS A 101 -18.66 19.83 16.04
CA HIS A 101 -18.53 19.43 17.45
C HIS A 101 -17.87 20.55 18.27
N THR A 102 -18.52 20.96 19.35
CA THR A 102 -17.96 21.92 20.31
C THR A 102 -17.10 21.19 21.35
N ARG A 103 -15.85 21.60 21.50
CA ARG A 103 -14.92 21.01 22.48
C ARG A 103 -15.36 21.34 23.92
N PRO A 104 -15.54 20.35 24.82
CA PRO A 104 -15.86 20.62 26.22
C PRO A 104 -14.69 21.27 26.97
N ALA A 105 -15.02 21.99 28.05
CA ALA A 105 -14.03 22.46 29.01
C ALA A 105 -13.31 21.29 29.71
N GLY A 106 -12.12 21.55 30.25
CA GLY A 106 -11.30 20.54 30.94
C GLY A 106 -10.08 20.09 30.13
N ASN A 107 -9.40 19.07 30.65
CA ASN A 107 -8.14 18.56 30.10
C ASN A 107 -7.93 17.08 30.48
N PRO A 108 -8.74 16.15 29.94
CA PRO A 108 -8.65 14.73 30.30
C PRO A 108 -7.32 14.13 29.86
N GLY A 109 -6.86 13.13 30.62
CA GLY A 109 -5.49 12.62 30.59
C GLY A 109 -4.43 13.60 31.09
N GLY A 110 -4.78 14.85 31.42
CA GLY A 110 -3.83 15.92 31.75
C GLY A 110 -3.06 15.74 33.06
N THR A 111 -3.51 14.83 33.92
CA THR A 111 -2.85 14.44 35.19
C THR A 111 -2.05 13.15 35.07
N VAL A 112 -2.13 12.45 33.92
CA VAL A 112 -1.41 11.19 33.67
C VAL A 112 0.09 11.44 33.74
N SER A 113 0.84 10.58 34.44
CA SER A 113 2.29 10.74 34.60
C SER A 113 3.01 10.84 33.26
N TYR A 114 2.63 9.99 32.30
CA TYR A 114 3.22 9.94 30.96
C TYR A 114 3.04 11.23 30.13
N VAL A 115 2.07 12.11 30.45
CA VAL A 115 1.91 13.41 29.74
C VAL A 115 2.63 14.58 30.40
N GLN A 116 3.23 14.39 31.59
CA GLN A 116 3.91 15.46 32.31
C GLN A 116 5.26 15.82 31.65
N PRO A 117 5.64 17.11 31.59
CA PRO A 117 6.95 17.52 31.07
C PRO A 117 8.13 16.94 31.87
N GLY A 118 7.99 16.87 33.20
CA GLY A 118 9.03 16.35 34.12
C GLY A 118 9.00 14.84 34.36
N PHE A 119 8.30 14.07 33.53
CA PHE A 119 8.30 12.61 33.64
C PHE A 119 9.61 12.01 33.08
N ASP A 120 10.22 11.12 33.85
CA ASP A 120 11.43 10.38 33.44
C ASP A 120 11.06 9.21 32.52
N ASP A 121 11.32 9.39 31.23
CA ASP A 121 11.18 8.35 30.20
C ASP A 121 12.51 7.64 29.87
N SER A 122 13.57 7.80 30.66
CA SER A 122 14.87 7.13 30.40
C SER A 122 14.78 5.59 30.37
N GLY A 123 13.78 5.01 31.04
CA GLY A 123 13.45 3.58 30.98
C GLY A 123 12.60 3.14 29.77
N TRP A 124 12.21 4.05 28.87
CA TRP A 124 11.44 3.73 27.67
C TRP A 124 12.36 3.46 26.47
N THR A 125 11.94 2.50 25.64
CA THR A 125 12.65 2.08 24.42
C THR A 125 12.85 3.25 23.46
N HIS A 126 14.06 3.45 22.96
CA HIS A 126 14.30 4.33 21.79
C HIS A 126 13.72 3.67 20.54
N VAL A 127 12.91 4.39 19.78
CA VAL A 127 12.45 3.99 18.44
C VAL A 127 12.59 5.15 17.46
N ASP A 128 12.91 4.84 16.21
CA ASP A 128 12.67 5.73 15.07
C ASP A 128 11.34 5.35 14.43
N LEU A 129 10.62 6.33 13.88
CA LEU A 129 9.42 6.11 13.08
C LEU A 129 9.79 6.02 11.58
N PRO A 130 9.01 5.29 10.76
CA PRO A 130 7.83 4.50 11.14
C PRO A 130 8.10 3.31 12.09
N HIS A 131 7.23 3.10 13.08
CA HIS A 131 7.35 2.03 14.08
C HIS A 131 6.04 1.24 14.22
N ASP A 132 6.12 -0.06 13.95
CA ASP A 132 5.11 -1.09 14.23
C ASP A 132 5.62 -1.96 15.39
N TRP A 133 5.00 -1.89 16.57
CA TRP A 133 5.44 -2.65 17.75
C TRP A 133 5.19 -4.15 17.63
N ALA A 134 4.29 -4.58 16.74
CA ALA A 134 3.76 -5.93 16.75
C ALA A 134 4.58 -6.89 15.89
N ILE A 135 5.24 -6.38 14.85
CA ILE A 135 6.01 -7.19 13.89
C ILE A 135 7.23 -7.88 14.52
N ALA A 136 7.75 -7.34 15.63
CA ALA A 136 8.80 -7.99 16.41
C ALA A 136 8.35 -9.34 17.02
N GLY A 137 7.04 -9.55 17.15
CA GLY A 137 6.45 -10.76 17.72
C GLY A 137 6.61 -10.84 19.26
N PRO A 138 6.62 -12.06 19.84
CA PRO A 138 6.49 -13.35 19.16
C PRO A 138 5.12 -13.56 18.51
N PHE A 139 5.04 -14.47 17.54
CA PHE A 139 3.77 -14.95 17.02
C PHE A 139 3.00 -15.75 18.09
N ILE A 140 1.68 -15.58 18.09
CA ILE A 140 0.72 -16.27 18.96
C ILE A 140 0.58 -17.72 18.46
N LYS A 141 0.91 -18.70 19.31
CA LYS A 141 0.97 -20.12 18.90
C LYS A 141 -0.38 -20.83 19.01
N ASP A 142 -1.16 -20.51 20.04
CA ASP A 142 -2.39 -21.24 20.39
C ASP A 142 -3.63 -20.54 19.81
N GLY A 143 -4.73 -21.29 19.64
CA GLY A 143 -6.03 -20.80 19.13
C GLY A 143 -6.04 -20.37 17.64
N PRO A 144 -7.22 -20.10 17.06
CA PRO A 144 -7.36 -19.34 15.82
C PRO A 144 -7.22 -17.84 16.14
N TYR A 145 -6.13 -17.24 15.66
CA TYR A 145 -5.90 -15.78 15.65
C TYR A 145 -5.28 -15.36 14.30
N GLY A 146 -5.68 -16.09 13.25
CA GLY A 146 -5.15 -15.99 11.90
C GLY A 146 -5.50 -14.67 11.23
N GLY A 147 -6.72 -14.13 11.43
CA GLY A 147 -7.20 -12.92 10.75
C GLY A 147 -6.25 -11.74 10.88
N MET A 148 -5.87 -11.39 12.11
CA MET A 148 -4.91 -10.31 12.39
C MET A 148 -3.44 -10.78 12.41
N GLY A 149 -3.10 -11.79 11.61
CA GLY A 149 -1.71 -12.23 11.32
C GLY A 149 -0.98 -12.94 12.46
N ARG A 150 -1.70 -13.44 13.47
CA ARG A 150 -1.15 -14.08 14.68
C ARG A 150 -0.13 -13.24 15.45
N LEU A 151 -0.19 -11.91 15.37
CA LEU A 151 0.71 -10.98 16.05
C LEU A 151 -0.06 -10.10 17.06
N PRO A 152 0.56 -9.68 18.19
CA PRO A 152 -0.09 -8.87 19.23
C PRO A 152 -0.19 -7.38 18.85
N SER A 153 -0.91 -7.11 17.76
CA SER A 153 -1.20 -5.79 17.17
C SER A 153 -2.14 -4.93 18.02
N TRP A 154 -2.91 -5.53 18.92
CA TRP A 154 -3.81 -4.84 19.83
C TRP A 154 -3.13 -4.32 21.12
N GLY A 155 -3.90 -3.58 21.89
CA GLY A 155 -3.52 -2.98 23.16
C GLY A 155 -2.97 -1.57 23.03
N ILE A 156 -2.53 -1.04 24.16
CA ILE A 156 -2.16 0.37 24.31
C ILE A 156 -0.66 0.56 24.06
N GLY A 157 -0.31 1.62 23.33
CA GLY A 157 1.06 2.06 23.10
C GLY A 157 1.19 3.57 23.35
N TRP A 158 2.26 3.97 24.03
CA TRP A 158 2.56 5.38 24.30
C TRP A 158 3.89 5.76 23.65
N TYR A 159 3.87 6.90 22.96
CA TYR A 159 5.03 7.51 22.33
C TYR A 159 5.27 8.90 22.93
N ARG A 160 6.53 9.21 23.27
CA ARG A 160 6.95 10.49 23.87
C ARG A 160 8.10 11.10 23.06
N LYS A 161 8.08 12.43 22.88
CA LYS A 161 9.15 13.18 22.20
C LYS A 161 9.28 14.61 22.70
N ALA A 162 10.52 15.02 23.00
CA ALA A 162 10.84 16.43 23.16
C ALA A 162 10.91 17.13 21.79
N LEU A 163 10.17 18.23 21.63
CA LEU A 163 10.17 19.05 20.42
C LEU A 163 11.06 20.29 20.63
N THR A 164 11.98 20.52 19.69
CA THR A 164 12.74 21.77 19.63
C THR A 164 11.98 22.79 18.78
N ILE A 165 11.21 23.66 19.42
CA ILE A 165 10.52 24.77 18.76
C ILE A 165 11.34 26.05 19.04
N PRO A 166 12.01 26.66 18.06
CA PRO A 166 12.91 27.78 18.28
C PRO A 166 12.15 29.08 18.61
N ALA A 167 12.78 29.98 19.36
CA ALA A 167 12.19 31.28 19.73
C ALA A 167 11.84 32.17 18.52
N SER A 168 12.44 31.93 17.35
CA SER A 168 12.11 32.56 16.06
C SER A 168 10.71 32.26 15.55
N ASP A 169 10.06 31.23 16.08
CA ASP A 169 8.72 30.79 15.67
C ASP A 169 7.62 31.35 16.58
N LYS A 170 7.97 32.24 17.52
CA LYS A 170 6.99 32.99 18.31
C LYS A 170 6.07 33.81 17.41
N GLY A 171 4.78 33.49 17.45
CA GLY A 171 3.74 34.14 16.64
C GLY A 171 3.48 33.48 15.27
N LYS A 172 4.16 32.38 14.94
CA LYS A 172 3.80 31.50 13.81
C LYS A 172 2.60 30.62 14.14
N SER A 173 2.09 29.88 13.15
CA SER A 173 1.30 28.67 13.40
C SER A 173 2.18 27.44 13.32
N ILE A 174 1.91 26.45 14.17
CA ILE A 174 2.72 25.25 14.37
C ILE A 174 1.77 24.05 14.42
N PHE A 175 1.92 23.13 13.48
CA PHE A 175 1.03 21.98 13.29
C PHE A 175 1.78 20.66 13.46
N LEU A 176 1.09 19.68 14.04
CA LEU A 176 1.48 18.28 13.96
C LEU A 176 0.75 17.66 12.77
N ASP A 177 1.47 17.20 11.76
CA ASP A 177 0.94 16.38 10.66
C ASP A 177 1.32 14.91 10.92
N VAL A 178 0.33 14.01 10.93
CA VAL A 178 0.50 12.56 11.16
C VAL A 178 -0.03 11.83 9.93
N GLU A 179 0.79 11.00 9.27
CA GLU A 179 0.37 10.36 8.01
C GLU A 179 -0.44 9.06 8.19
N GLY A 180 -0.31 8.42 9.35
CA GLY A 180 -1.04 7.20 9.73
C GLY A 180 -0.59 6.74 11.12
N ALA A 181 -1.55 6.41 11.99
CA ALA A 181 -1.32 6.06 13.38
C ALA A 181 -2.34 5.01 13.81
N MET A 182 -1.90 3.75 13.88
CA MET A 182 -2.76 2.59 14.10
C MET A 182 -2.81 2.24 15.58
N SER A 183 -3.90 2.50 16.33
CA SER A 183 -5.14 3.23 16.01
C SER A 183 -5.69 3.97 17.25
N TYR A 184 -6.82 4.68 17.14
CA TYR A 184 -7.42 5.44 18.25
C TYR A 184 -6.45 6.46 18.88
N ALA A 185 -5.85 7.28 18.03
CA ALA A 185 -4.79 8.20 18.43
C ALA A 185 -5.32 9.39 19.24
N ALA A 186 -4.70 9.64 20.40
CA ALA A 186 -4.89 10.82 21.24
C ALA A 186 -3.54 11.51 21.51
N VAL A 187 -3.50 12.84 21.40
CA VAL A 187 -2.25 13.62 21.38
C VAL A 187 -2.25 14.70 22.46
N TRP A 188 -1.22 14.75 23.30
CA TRP A 188 -0.98 15.81 24.27
C TRP A 188 0.32 16.58 23.94
N LEU A 189 0.32 17.88 24.17
CA LEU A 189 1.52 18.72 24.20
C LEU A 189 1.58 19.43 25.55
N ASN A 190 2.71 19.34 26.26
CA ASN A 190 2.93 20.01 27.55
C ASN A 190 1.85 19.69 28.61
N GLY A 191 1.40 18.43 28.67
CA GLY A 191 0.33 17.97 29.54
C GLY A 191 -1.08 18.45 29.16
N LYS A 192 -1.26 19.08 27.99
CA LYS A 192 -2.56 19.52 27.46
C LYS A 192 -2.99 18.63 26.30
N LEU A 193 -4.20 18.06 26.38
CA LEU A 193 -4.78 17.32 25.26
C LEU A 193 -4.94 18.29 24.08
N VAL A 194 -4.39 17.95 22.93
CA VAL A 194 -4.51 18.72 21.69
C VAL A 194 -5.74 18.26 20.92
N GLY A 195 -5.86 16.95 20.69
CA GLY A 195 -6.93 16.33 19.90
C GLY A 195 -6.58 14.88 19.59
N GLY A 196 -7.06 14.36 18.46
CA GLY A 196 -6.81 12.98 18.05
C GLY A 196 -7.47 12.61 16.72
N TRP A 197 -7.29 11.36 16.29
CA TRP A 197 -7.96 10.79 15.14
C TRP A 197 -8.15 9.28 15.34
N PRO A 198 -9.37 8.72 15.25
CA PRO A 198 -9.58 7.33 15.63
C PRO A 198 -9.29 6.32 14.52
N TYR A 199 -9.59 6.66 13.26
CA TYR A 199 -9.33 5.78 12.12
C TYR A 199 -7.83 5.67 11.83
N GLY A 200 -7.29 4.46 11.92
CA GLY A 200 -5.83 4.27 11.92
C GLY A 200 -5.15 4.61 10.60
N TYR A 201 -5.88 4.56 9.48
CA TYR A 201 -5.30 4.64 8.13
C TYR A 201 -5.24 6.02 7.51
N ASN A 202 -5.96 7.01 8.04
CA ASN A 202 -5.95 8.36 7.47
C ASN A 202 -4.78 9.20 7.97
N SER A 203 -4.41 10.17 7.14
CA SER A 203 -3.52 11.26 7.56
C SER A 203 -4.34 12.38 8.21
N PHE A 204 -3.82 13.03 9.24
CA PHE A 204 -4.52 14.11 9.95
C PHE A 204 -3.57 15.19 10.46
N ARG A 205 -4.16 16.33 10.86
CA ARG A 205 -3.44 17.50 11.39
C ARG A 205 -4.03 17.94 12.71
N LEU A 206 -3.18 18.37 13.64
CA LEU A 206 -3.57 19.05 14.87
C LEU A 206 -2.79 20.37 15.03
N ASP A 207 -3.47 21.42 15.49
CA ASP A 207 -2.82 22.70 15.82
C ASP A 207 -2.16 22.63 17.20
N LEU A 208 -0.83 22.78 17.23
CA LEU A 208 -0.02 22.83 18.44
C LEU A 208 0.14 24.27 18.98
N THR A 209 -0.19 25.30 18.18
CA THR A 209 0.09 26.71 18.48
C THR A 209 -0.42 27.19 19.84
N PRO A 210 -1.63 26.79 20.33
CA PRO A 210 -2.13 27.21 21.64
C PRO A 210 -1.39 26.60 22.84
N TYR A 211 -0.60 25.54 22.60
CA TYR A 211 0.04 24.71 23.63
C TYR A 211 1.58 24.75 23.58
N ALA A 212 2.14 25.20 22.46
CA ALA A 212 3.58 25.30 22.22
C ALA A 212 4.22 26.48 22.95
N VAL A 213 5.48 26.30 23.37
CA VAL A 213 6.31 27.31 24.02
C VAL A 213 7.57 27.55 23.18
N PRO A 214 7.56 28.45 22.18
CA PRO A 214 8.72 28.73 21.34
C PRO A 214 9.91 29.25 22.16
N GLY A 215 11.06 28.58 22.04
CA GLY A 215 12.27 28.82 22.83
C GLY A 215 12.28 28.16 24.22
N GLY A 216 11.21 27.44 24.58
CA GLY A 216 11.11 26.66 25.82
C GLY A 216 11.12 25.14 25.57
N GLN A 217 11.00 24.38 26.66
CA GLN A 217 10.78 22.94 26.58
C GLN A 217 9.38 22.64 26.05
N ASN A 218 9.27 21.65 25.16
CA ASN A 218 8.01 21.17 24.61
C ASN A 218 7.99 19.64 24.61
N GLN A 219 7.03 19.03 25.29
CA GLN A 219 6.91 17.57 25.39
C GLN A 219 5.64 17.09 24.68
N LEU A 220 5.82 16.49 23.50
CA LEU A 220 4.77 15.83 22.71
C LEU A 220 4.59 14.40 23.21
N VAL A 221 3.33 13.97 23.32
CA VAL A 221 2.95 12.63 23.77
C VAL A 221 1.78 12.13 22.94
N ILE A 222 1.85 10.90 22.44
CA ILE A 222 0.79 10.26 21.65
C ILE A 222 0.45 8.90 22.28
N ARG A 223 -0.83 8.67 22.57
CA ARG A 223 -1.40 7.37 22.98
C ARG A 223 -2.11 6.74 21.79
N LEU A 224 -1.93 5.44 21.60
CA LEU A 224 -2.68 4.58 20.69
C LEU A 224 -3.40 3.51 21.51
N ASP A 225 -4.58 3.09 21.07
CA ASP A 225 -5.50 2.20 21.81
C ASP A 225 -6.12 1.18 20.84
N ASN A 226 -5.30 0.23 20.41
CA ASN A 226 -5.65 -0.69 19.33
C ASN A 226 -6.65 -1.74 19.86
N PRO A 227 -7.87 -1.84 19.30
CA PRO A 227 -8.83 -2.84 19.76
C PRO A 227 -8.40 -4.26 19.37
N GLN A 228 -9.02 -5.26 19.98
CA GLN A 228 -8.98 -6.63 19.51
C GLN A 228 -10.02 -6.82 18.39
N ALA A 229 -9.75 -7.72 17.43
CA ALA A 229 -10.68 -8.06 16.36
C ALA A 229 -11.25 -6.83 15.63
N SER A 230 -10.34 -5.95 15.18
CA SER A 230 -10.65 -4.65 14.54
C SER A 230 -10.34 -4.59 13.04
N ALA A 231 -9.92 -5.71 12.44
CA ALA A 231 -9.56 -5.84 11.02
C ALA A 231 -9.61 -7.31 10.61
N ARG A 232 -9.85 -7.59 9.31
CA ARG A 232 -9.79 -8.96 8.73
C ARG A 232 -8.35 -9.41 8.40
N TRP A 233 -7.46 -8.44 8.21
CA TRP A 233 -6.02 -8.60 7.94
C TRP A 233 -5.19 -8.04 9.11
N TYR A 234 -3.86 -8.13 9.05
CA TYR A 234 -2.96 -7.52 10.02
C TYR A 234 -2.91 -5.97 9.85
N PRO A 235 -3.35 -5.17 10.84
CA PRO A 235 -3.29 -3.72 10.73
C PRO A 235 -1.90 -3.15 11.09
N GLY A 236 -1.06 -3.92 11.78
CA GLY A 236 0.06 -3.40 12.58
C GLY A 236 -0.38 -2.75 13.88
N GLY A 237 0.55 -2.23 14.66
CA GLY A 237 0.24 -1.36 15.79
C GLY A 237 1.33 -0.35 16.07
N GLY A 238 1.00 0.93 16.02
CA GLY A 238 1.99 2.01 16.22
C GLY A 238 1.83 3.21 15.29
N LEU A 239 2.77 4.14 15.41
CA LEU A 239 2.97 5.26 14.49
C LEU A 239 3.71 4.73 13.26
N TYR A 240 2.94 4.07 12.38
CA TYR A 240 3.44 3.23 11.28
C TYR A 240 3.67 3.98 9.96
N ARG A 241 3.49 5.31 9.95
CA ARG A 241 3.94 6.23 8.89
C ARG A 241 4.66 7.44 9.51
N ASP A 242 5.14 8.37 8.68
CA ASP A 242 5.91 9.50 9.18
C ASP A 242 5.04 10.58 9.86
N ILE A 243 5.72 11.38 10.67
CA ILE A 243 5.13 12.50 11.42
C ILE A 243 5.99 13.74 11.20
N TYR A 244 5.34 14.84 10.87
CA TYR A 244 6.00 16.11 10.55
C TYR A 244 5.54 17.21 11.50
N LEU A 245 6.49 18.09 11.85
CA LEU A 245 6.19 19.38 12.46
C LEU A 245 6.19 20.44 11.35
N THR A 246 5.01 20.97 11.04
CA THR A 246 4.83 21.98 9.98
C THR A 246 4.62 23.36 10.60
N THR A 247 5.47 24.31 10.23
CA THR A 247 5.50 25.66 10.81
C THR A 247 5.34 26.72 9.72
N THR A 248 4.39 27.64 9.89
CA THR A 248 4.01 28.66 8.87
C THR A 248 3.89 30.06 9.49
N ASN A 249 4.05 31.12 8.68
CA ASN A 249 3.53 32.43 9.08
C ASN A 249 1.99 32.38 9.17
N LYS A 250 1.37 33.29 9.94
CA LYS A 250 -0.08 33.28 10.22
C LYS A 250 -1.01 33.36 9.01
N VAL A 251 -0.51 33.72 7.83
CA VAL A 251 -1.25 33.58 6.57
C VAL A 251 -0.48 32.63 5.66
N HIS A 252 -1.14 31.55 5.25
CA HIS A 252 -0.52 30.45 4.52
C HIS A 252 -1.53 29.66 3.70
N VAL A 253 -1.07 28.86 2.74
CA VAL A 253 -1.89 27.84 2.07
C VAL A 253 -2.38 26.83 3.10
N GLY A 254 -3.68 26.57 3.13
CA GLY A 254 -4.32 25.65 4.07
C GLY A 254 -3.87 24.20 3.91
N GLN A 255 -4.21 23.33 4.88
CA GLN A 255 -3.93 21.89 4.79
C GLN A 255 -4.56 21.30 3.51
N TRP A 256 -3.72 20.78 2.62
CA TRP A 256 -4.11 20.28 1.29
C TRP A 256 -4.98 21.28 0.49
N GLY A 257 -4.81 22.58 0.75
CA GLY A 257 -5.56 23.68 0.17
C GLY A 257 -5.16 24.02 -1.27
N SER A 258 -4.69 23.04 -2.05
CA SER A 258 -4.26 23.22 -3.44
C SER A 258 -4.91 22.14 -4.30
N ILE A 259 -5.53 22.55 -5.41
CA ILE A 259 -6.23 21.67 -6.34
C ILE A 259 -5.79 22.01 -7.76
N VAL A 260 -5.01 21.15 -8.39
CA VAL A 260 -4.59 21.29 -9.79
C VAL A 260 -5.47 20.42 -10.69
N ARG A 261 -6.00 20.99 -11.77
CA ARG A 261 -6.83 20.30 -12.76
C ARG A 261 -6.35 20.62 -14.17
N THR A 262 -6.53 19.67 -15.09
CA THR A 262 -6.18 19.84 -16.52
C THR A 262 -7.39 19.52 -17.41
N PRO A 263 -8.41 20.40 -17.47
CA PRO A 263 -9.69 20.10 -18.13
C PRO A 263 -9.62 20.06 -19.66
N GLN A 264 -8.56 20.59 -20.28
CA GLN A 264 -8.28 20.44 -21.70
C GLN A 264 -6.86 19.93 -21.88
N VAL A 265 -6.68 18.77 -22.52
CA VAL A 265 -5.38 18.14 -22.72
C VAL A 265 -5.23 17.71 -24.18
N SER A 266 -4.11 18.07 -24.80
CA SER A 266 -3.70 17.64 -26.13
C SER A 266 -2.17 17.60 -26.24
N LYS A 267 -1.64 17.02 -27.33
CA LYS A 267 -0.20 17.01 -27.60
C LYS A 267 0.37 18.42 -27.89
N ALA A 268 -0.46 19.36 -28.33
CA ALA A 268 -0.03 20.73 -28.67
C ALA A 268 -0.10 21.70 -27.47
N GLN A 269 -1.12 21.56 -26.62
CA GLN A 269 -1.30 22.35 -25.41
C GLN A 269 -2.21 21.63 -24.39
N ALA A 270 -2.04 21.96 -23.12
CA ALA A 270 -3.02 21.67 -22.07
C ALA A 270 -3.33 22.94 -21.27
N SER A 271 -4.57 23.09 -20.80
CA SER A 271 -4.87 24.05 -19.72
C SER A 271 -4.47 23.45 -18.38
N VAL A 272 -3.98 24.29 -17.48
CA VAL A 272 -3.73 23.94 -16.08
C VAL A 272 -4.41 24.98 -15.21
N ASP A 273 -5.43 24.53 -14.49
CA ASP A 273 -6.22 25.32 -13.56
C ASP A 273 -5.75 25.00 -12.14
N LEU A 274 -5.64 26.03 -11.30
CA LEU A 274 -5.33 25.93 -9.88
C LEU A 274 -6.44 26.60 -9.07
N SER A 275 -6.97 25.89 -8.07
CA SER A 275 -7.57 26.53 -6.89
C SER A 275 -6.60 26.45 -5.71
N LEU A 276 -6.44 27.55 -4.99
CA LEU A 276 -5.57 27.68 -3.83
C LEU A 276 -6.33 28.34 -2.67
N THR A 277 -6.57 27.59 -1.59
CA THR A 277 -7.14 28.10 -0.35
C THR A 277 -6.03 28.63 0.56
N LEU A 278 -6.13 29.91 0.92
CA LEU A 278 -5.32 30.54 1.95
C LEU A 278 -6.12 30.62 3.25
N ASP A 279 -5.48 30.28 4.36
CA ASP A 279 -5.97 30.42 5.72
C ASP A 279 -5.27 31.61 6.40
N ASN A 280 -5.97 32.33 7.28
CA ASN A 280 -5.41 33.38 8.14
C ASN A 280 -5.67 33.06 9.62
N ASP A 281 -4.71 32.44 10.28
CA ASP A 281 -4.75 32.07 11.70
C ASP A 281 -4.50 33.25 12.65
N GLY A 282 -4.38 34.48 12.13
CA GLY A 282 -4.11 35.70 12.90
C GLY A 282 -5.36 36.51 13.24
N ASP A 283 -5.26 37.32 14.30
CA ASP A 283 -6.36 38.13 14.83
C ASP A 283 -6.66 39.41 14.00
N THR A 284 -5.93 39.62 12.90
CA THR A 284 -6.01 40.83 12.05
C THR A 284 -6.28 40.50 10.58
N PRO A 285 -7.04 41.34 9.84
CA PRO A 285 -7.23 41.15 8.41
C PRO A 285 -5.89 41.26 7.65
N ALA A 286 -5.70 40.39 6.65
CA ALA A 286 -4.47 40.31 5.89
C ALA A 286 -4.69 40.59 4.39
N GLN A 287 -3.96 41.58 3.86
CA GLN A 287 -3.79 41.73 2.41
C GLN A 287 -2.58 40.89 1.96
N VAL A 288 -2.75 40.09 0.91
CA VAL A 288 -1.70 39.23 0.33
C VAL A 288 -1.78 39.21 -1.18
N GLU A 289 -0.63 38.96 -1.82
CA GLU A 289 -0.53 38.59 -3.23
C GLU A 289 -0.04 37.15 -3.37
N VAL A 290 -0.48 36.44 -4.40
CA VAL A 290 -0.03 35.09 -4.76
C VAL A 290 0.44 35.06 -6.20
N ALA A 291 1.57 34.39 -6.46
CA ALA A 291 2.02 34.05 -7.80
C ALA A 291 2.50 32.59 -7.85
N THR A 292 2.11 31.86 -8.90
CA THR A 292 2.42 30.43 -9.07
C THR A 292 3.21 30.17 -10.34
N ALA A 293 4.36 29.50 -10.20
CA ALA A 293 5.20 29.06 -11.31
C ALA A 293 5.16 27.54 -11.45
N LEU A 294 4.99 27.04 -12.68
CA LEU A 294 4.95 25.60 -12.99
C LEU A 294 6.31 25.14 -13.51
N TYR A 295 6.83 24.03 -13.00
CA TYR A 295 8.10 23.42 -13.42
C TYR A 295 7.86 21.96 -13.82
N ALA A 296 8.55 21.48 -14.86
CA ALA A 296 8.69 20.04 -15.06
C ALA A 296 9.62 19.46 -13.98
N ILE A 297 9.39 18.21 -13.56
CA ILE A 297 10.28 17.49 -12.64
C ILE A 297 10.88 16.24 -13.29
N ASP A 298 12.04 15.80 -12.80
CA ASP A 298 12.67 14.54 -13.18
C ASP A 298 12.13 13.35 -12.36
N ALA A 299 12.68 12.15 -12.59
CA ALA A 299 12.26 10.94 -11.89
C ALA A 299 12.48 11.03 -10.36
N SER A 300 13.50 11.77 -9.89
CA SER A 300 13.76 12.02 -8.47
C SER A 300 12.82 13.08 -7.85
N GLY A 301 11.94 13.68 -8.65
CA GLY A 301 11.05 14.77 -8.25
C GLY A 301 11.70 16.15 -8.26
N LYS A 302 12.94 16.27 -8.76
CA LYS A 302 13.69 17.54 -8.78
C LYS A 302 13.27 18.41 -9.98
N ARG A 303 13.13 19.72 -9.75
CA ARG A 303 12.74 20.71 -10.76
C ARG A 303 13.77 20.79 -11.90
N ILE A 304 13.29 20.74 -13.14
CA ILE A 304 14.08 20.85 -14.37
C ILE A 304 14.01 22.29 -14.91
N GLY A 305 15.16 22.97 -14.99
CA GLY A 305 15.30 24.22 -15.75
C GLY A 305 14.55 25.42 -15.17
N ARG A 306 13.93 26.21 -16.06
CA ARG A 306 13.12 27.40 -15.74
C ARG A 306 11.63 27.03 -15.67
N PRO A 307 10.74 27.89 -15.14
CA PRO A 307 9.30 27.68 -15.25
C PRO A 307 8.87 27.42 -16.70
N VAL A 308 8.01 26.42 -16.89
CA VAL A 308 7.43 26.05 -18.20
C VAL A 308 6.14 26.81 -18.49
N ALA A 309 5.46 27.27 -17.43
CA ALA A 309 4.28 28.12 -17.47
C ALA A 309 4.17 28.87 -16.13
N SER A 310 3.26 29.84 -16.03
CA SER A 310 2.96 30.54 -14.78
C SER A 310 1.52 31.04 -14.78
N ILE A 311 0.91 31.08 -13.61
CA ILE A 311 -0.43 31.67 -13.40
C ILE A 311 -0.23 33.14 -13.01
N ALA A 312 -1.11 34.01 -13.51
CA ALA A 312 -1.04 35.45 -13.24
C ALA A 312 -1.11 35.75 -11.73
N ARG A 313 -0.48 36.85 -11.30
CA ARG A 313 -0.53 37.27 -9.90
C ARG A 313 -1.95 37.67 -9.51
N GLN A 314 -2.40 37.20 -8.36
CA GLN A 314 -3.69 37.55 -7.77
C GLN A 314 -3.48 38.18 -6.40
N SER A 315 -4.34 39.12 -6.00
CA SER A 315 -4.28 39.76 -4.68
C SER A 315 -5.62 39.63 -3.97
N THR A 316 -5.61 39.38 -2.66
CA THR A 316 -6.82 39.15 -1.88
C THR A 316 -6.70 39.63 -0.42
N SER A 317 -7.86 39.81 0.19
CA SER A 317 -8.05 40.22 1.58
C SER A 317 -8.66 39.07 2.37
N ILE A 318 -7.99 38.60 3.42
CA ILE A 318 -8.47 37.52 4.28
C ILE A 318 -8.87 38.10 5.65
N ALA A 319 -10.04 37.73 6.15
CA ALA A 319 -10.50 38.11 7.49
C ALA A 319 -9.69 37.41 8.60
N PRO A 320 -9.70 37.90 9.86
CA PRO A 320 -9.19 37.16 11.01
C PRO A 320 -9.84 35.78 11.14
N HIS A 321 -9.05 34.75 11.39
CA HIS A 321 -9.49 33.33 11.43
C HIS A 321 -10.29 32.88 10.19
N GLY A 322 -10.11 33.60 9.07
CA GLY A 322 -10.85 33.41 7.83
C GLY A 322 -10.08 32.64 6.77
N LYS A 323 -10.77 32.32 5.68
CA LYS A 323 -10.22 31.64 4.51
C LYS A 323 -10.51 32.44 3.24
N ALA A 324 -9.64 32.34 2.24
CA ALA A 324 -9.85 32.89 0.91
C ALA A 324 -9.45 31.87 -0.16
N GLU A 325 -10.32 31.65 -1.14
CA GLU A 325 -10.04 30.79 -2.30
C GLU A 325 -9.60 31.64 -3.50
N LEU A 326 -8.42 31.34 -4.05
CA LEU A 326 -7.89 31.94 -5.27
C LEU A 326 -7.95 30.95 -6.42
N LYS A 327 -8.56 31.37 -7.53
CA LYS A 327 -8.70 30.55 -8.75
C LYS A 327 -7.98 31.23 -9.91
N GLY A 328 -7.07 30.52 -10.56
CA GLY A 328 -6.32 30.99 -11.71
C GLY A 328 -5.93 29.85 -12.65
N SER A 329 -5.62 30.18 -13.90
CA SER A 329 -5.27 29.19 -14.92
C SER A 329 -4.12 29.67 -15.80
N THR A 330 -3.52 28.73 -16.53
CA THR A 330 -2.47 28.98 -17.52
C THR A 330 -2.48 27.91 -18.61
N ILE A 331 -1.80 28.18 -19.73
CA ILE A 331 -1.65 27.23 -20.84
C ILE A 331 -0.22 26.69 -20.84
N LEU A 332 -0.10 25.37 -20.85
CA LEU A 332 1.16 24.65 -20.99
C LEU A 332 1.29 24.15 -22.44
N SER A 333 2.10 24.84 -23.24
CA SER A 333 2.40 24.43 -24.62
C SER A 333 3.28 23.18 -24.67
N ASN A 334 2.99 22.28 -25.62
CA ASN A 334 3.68 20.99 -25.83
C ASN A 334 3.87 20.19 -24.52
N PRO A 335 2.78 19.86 -23.79
CA PRO A 335 2.86 19.23 -22.47
C PRO A 335 3.45 17.82 -22.57
N ARG A 336 4.35 17.49 -21.63
CA ARG A 336 4.81 16.12 -21.42
C ARG A 336 3.71 15.37 -20.67
N LEU A 337 2.87 14.62 -21.39
CA LEU A 337 1.73 13.92 -20.80
C LEU A 337 2.17 12.85 -19.81
N TRP A 338 1.44 12.71 -18.70
CA TRP A 338 1.55 11.58 -17.77
C TRP A 338 0.74 10.41 -18.31
N GLY A 339 1.27 9.19 -18.23
CA GLY A 339 0.54 7.97 -18.56
C GLY A 339 1.33 6.70 -18.22
N PRO A 340 0.66 5.53 -18.23
CA PRO A 340 1.28 4.26 -17.85
C PRO A 340 2.26 3.72 -18.89
N PRO A 341 3.37 3.09 -18.48
CA PRO A 341 4.23 2.33 -19.38
C PRO A 341 3.52 1.06 -19.90
N PRO A 342 3.97 0.45 -21.01
CA PRO A 342 5.19 0.77 -21.76
C PRO A 342 4.99 1.76 -22.92
N THR A 343 3.75 2.06 -23.30
CA THR A 343 3.42 2.91 -24.46
C THR A 343 3.40 4.40 -24.14
N GLN A 344 3.19 4.77 -22.87
CA GLN A 344 3.22 6.14 -22.38
C GLN A 344 4.31 6.31 -21.30
N ALA A 345 4.44 7.51 -20.74
CA ALA A 345 5.49 7.81 -19.77
C ALA A 345 4.96 8.64 -18.59
N PRO A 346 5.37 8.36 -17.34
CA PRO A 346 4.93 9.08 -16.14
C PRO A 346 5.64 10.45 -16.00
N ASN A 347 5.39 11.37 -16.94
CA ASN A 347 5.90 12.73 -16.88
C ASN A 347 5.14 13.55 -15.84
N ARG A 348 5.86 14.30 -15.00
CA ARG A 348 5.28 15.02 -13.87
C ARG A 348 5.75 16.48 -13.81
N TYR A 349 4.98 17.27 -13.07
CA TYR A 349 5.18 18.70 -12.87
C TYR A 349 5.00 19.05 -11.39
N VAL A 350 5.50 20.23 -11.01
CA VAL A 350 5.20 20.87 -9.72
C VAL A 350 4.77 22.31 -9.94
N ALA A 351 3.63 22.70 -9.35
CA ALA A 351 3.20 24.07 -9.19
C ALA A 351 3.79 24.61 -7.88
N VAL A 352 4.48 25.75 -7.94
CA VAL A 352 5.13 26.39 -6.80
C VAL A 352 4.43 27.73 -6.57
N SER A 353 3.54 27.76 -5.57
CA SER A 353 2.75 28.93 -5.21
C SER A 353 3.45 29.71 -4.11
N THR A 354 3.74 30.98 -4.37
CA THR A 354 4.40 31.89 -3.42
C THR A 354 3.43 32.96 -2.94
N VAL A 355 3.34 33.16 -1.63
CA VAL A 355 2.44 34.14 -0.99
C VAL A 355 3.29 35.28 -0.41
N THR A 356 2.98 36.52 -0.78
CA THR A 356 3.68 37.72 -0.32
C THR A 356 2.75 38.72 0.34
N GLN A 357 3.20 39.33 1.44
CA GLN A 357 2.51 40.41 2.14
C GLN A 357 3.44 41.63 2.21
N GLY A 358 2.98 42.79 1.74
CA GLY A 358 3.81 44.00 1.68
C GLY A 358 5.11 43.81 0.86
N GLY A 359 5.11 42.93 -0.14
CA GLY A 359 6.29 42.55 -0.93
C GLY A 359 7.22 41.53 -0.26
N LYS A 360 7.02 41.18 1.02
CA LYS A 360 7.78 40.14 1.74
C LYS A 360 7.16 38.76 1.49
N LEU A 361 7.98 37.75 1.18
CA LEU A 361 7.55 36.34 1.13
C LEU A 361 7.15 35.83 2.53
N ILE A 362 5.94 35.28 2.65
CA ILE A 362 5.38 34.76 3.91
C ILE A 362 4.91 33.30 3.83
N ASP A 363 4.70 32.74 2.64
CA ASP A 363 4.51 31.30 2.45
C ASP A 363 5.01 30.85 1.06
N SER A 364 5.36 29.57 0.94
CA SER A 364 5.71 28.89 -0.31
C SER A 364 5.20 27.45 -0.24
N TYR A 365 4.32 27.07 -1.16
CA TYR A 365 3.69 25.75 -1.22
C TYR A 365 4.00 25.05 -2.55
N GLU A 366 4.31 23.75 -2.51
CA GLU A 366 4.48 22.91 -3.70
C GLU A 366 3.27 21.99 -3.90
N THR A 367 2.85 21.80 -5.14
CA THR A 367 1.81 20.81 -5.50
C THR A 367 2.28 20.03 -6.72
N ARG A 368 2.56 18.74 -6.52
CA ARG A 368 2.92 17.82 -7.60
C ARG A 368 1.67 17.41 -8.37
N PHE A 369 1.79 17.26 -9.68
CA PHE A 369 0.71 16.82 -10.56
C PHE A 369 1.25 16.21 -11.86
N GLY A 370 0.37 15.60 -12.65
CA GLY A 370 0.65 15.15 -14.01
C GLY A 370 -0.46 15.58 -14.96
N VAL A 371 -0.11 15.82 -16.23
CA VAL A 371 -1.05 16.30 -17.26
C VAL A 371 -1.54 15.10 -18.06
N ARG A 372 -2.81 14.72 -17.94
CA ARG A 372 -3.37 13.56 -18.66
C ARG A 372 -4.86 13.69 -18.96
N ASP A 373 -5.25 13.19 -20.13
CA ASP A 373 -6.63 12.93 -20.51
C ASP A 373 -7.02 11.51 -20.06
N ILE A 374 -8.16 11.35 -19.40
CA ILE A 374 -8.69 10.03 -18.97
C ILE A 374 -10.17 9.99 -19.31
N LYS A 375 -10.62 8.88 -19.90
CA LYS A 375 -12.02 8.64 -20.22
C LYS A 375 -12.43 7.23 -19.81
N PHE A 376 -13.66 7.12 -19.31
CA PHE A 376 -14.33 5.86 -19.01
C PHE A 376 -15.37 5.63 -20.11
N ASP A 377 -15.11 4.64 -20.96
CA ASP A 377 -15.87 4.32 -22.17
C ASP A 377 -16.57 2.96 -21.96
N PRO A 378 -17.91 2.89 -21.95
CA PRO A 378 -18.62 1.69 -21.50
C PRO A 378 -18.51 0.48 -22.43
N ASP A 379 -17.90 0.63 -23.62
CA ASP A 379 -17.57 -0.46 -24.54
C ASP A 379 -16.07 -0.80 -24.56
N LYS A 380 -15.19 0.05 -24.01
CA LYS A 380 -13.71 -0.08 -24.10
C LYS A 380 -12.99 -0.04 -22.75
N GLY A 381 -13.69 0.26 -21.66
CA GLY A 381 -13.10 0.44 -20.34
C GLY A 381 -12.37 1.77 -20.18
N VAL A 382 -11.12 1.73 -19.74
CA VAL A 382 -10.31 2.94 -19.47
C VAL A 382 -9.50 3.35 -20.69
N ILE A 383 -9.57 4.63 -21.03
CA ILE A 383 -8.78 5.27 -22.10
C ILE A 383 -7.91 6.36 -21.47
N VAL A 384 -6.60 6.31 -21.68
CA VAL A 384 -5.63 7.30 -21.18
C VAL A 384 -4.91 7.94 -22.36
N ASN A 385 -4.94 9.28 -22.46
CA ASN A 385 -4.34 10.07 -23.54
C ASN A 385 -4.74 9.64 -24.97
N GLY A 386 -5.94 9.03 -25.12
CA GLY A 386 -6.47 8.52 -26.39
C GLY A 386 -6.14 7.06 -26.71
N GLU A 387 -5.47 6.33 -25.81
CA GLU A 387 -5.14 4.91 -25.93
C GLU A 387 -5.97 4.08 -24.95
N GLN A 388 -6.51 2.94 -25.38
CA GLN A 388 -7.22 2.01 -24.50
C GLN A 388 -6.21 1.28 -23.60
N ILE A 389 -6.36 1.40 -22.28
CA ILE A 389 -5.50 0.76 -21.29
C ILE A 389 -6.32 -0.28 -20.50
N PRO A 390 -6.19 -1.59 -20.79
CA PRO A 390 -6.81 -2.63 -19.99
C PRO A 390 -6.25 -2.61 -18.56
N LEU A 391 -7.14 -2.72 -17.57
CA LEU A 391 -6.76 -2.78 -16.15
C LEU A 391 -6.17 -4.16 -15.84
N ARG A 392 -4.86 -4.17 -15.62
CA ARG A 392 -4.07 -5.31 -15.16
C ARG A 392 -3.69 -5.00 -13.73
N GLY A 393 -4.69 -5.05 -12.87
CA GLY A 393 -4.65 -4.57 -11.51
C GLY A 393 -4.32 -5.67 -10.51
N VAL A 394 -3.72 -5.28 -9.38
CA VAL A 394 -3.67 -6.11 -8.18
C VAL A 394 -4.32 -5.39 -7.00
N ASN A 395 -4.95 -6.16 -6.12
CA ASN A 395 -5.17 -5.75 -4.74
C ASN A 395 -3.90 -6.01 -3.94
N ASN A 396 -3.50 -5.07 -3.09
CA ASN A 396 -2.37 -5.19 -2.18
C ASN A 396 -2.74 -4.51 -0.85
N HIS A 397 -2.52 -5.21 0.27
CA HIS A 397 -2.59 -4.59 1.61
C HIS A 397 -1.38 -3.69 1.87
N HIS A 398 -1.42 -2.94 2.99
CA HIS A 398 -0.41 -1.93 3.34
C HIS A 398 0.86 -2.48 3.99
N ASP A 399 0.89 -3.76 4.38
CA ASP A 399 2.07 -4.35 5.00
C ASP A 399 3.17 -4.67 3.99
N LEU A 400 4.41 -4.59 4.46
CA LEU A 400 5.63 -4.75 3.67
C LEU A 400 6.31 -6.09 4.01
N GLY A 401 5.50 -7.10 4.32
CA GLY A 401 5.91 -8.44 4.73
C GLY A 401 6.64 -8.43 6.07
N ALA A 402 7.88 -8.87 6.06
CA ALA A 402 8.69 -9.08 7.26
C ALA A 402 9.06 -7.82 8.07
N ILE A 403 8.76 -6.61 7.55
CA ILE A 403 8.86 -5.34 8.30
C ILE A 403 7.50 -4.78 8.76
N GLY A 404 6.41 -5.49 8.46
CA GLY A 404 5.07 -5.21 8.97
C GLY A 404 4.46 -3.95 8.37
N ALA A 405 3.68 -3.23 9.19
CA ALA A 405 3.03 -2.01 8.74
C ALA A 405 3.99 -0.82 8.65
N ALA A 406 5.15 -0.85 9.32
CA ALA A 406 6.09 0.26 9.38
C ALA A 406 6.57 0.68 7.97
N PHE A 407 6.03 1.78 7.46
CA PHE A 407 6.15 2.10 6.04
C PHE A 407 7.60 2.37 5.62
N ASN A 408 8.00 1.79 4.48
CA ASN A 408 9.32 1.98 3.91
C ASN A 408 9.25 2.11 2.39
N ALA A 409 9.66 3.27 1.89
CA ALA A 409 9.58 3.59 0.47
C ALA A 409 10.37 2.61 -0.43
N ARG A 410 11.50 2.05 0.02
CA ARG A 410 12.26 1.06 -0.80
C ARG A 410 11.60 -0.32 -0.79
N ALA A 411 10.99 -0.74 0.31
CA ALA A 411 10.20 -1.97 0.34
C ALA A 411 8.94 -1.88 -0.55
N ALA A 412 8.23 -0.75 -0.48
CA ALA A 412 7.09 -0.46 -1.35
C ALA A 412 7.50 -0.37 -2.83
N GLU A 413 8.62 0.29 -3.14
CA GLU A 413 9.17 0.33 -4.49
C GLU A 413 9.53 -1.07 -4.99
N ARG A 414 10.16 -1.93 -4.17
CA ARG A 414 10.46 -3.32 -4.53
C ARG A 414 9.18 -4.10 -4.87
N GLN A 415 8.09 -3.94 -4.11
CA GLN A 415 6.81 -4.58 -4.44
C GLN A 415 6.32 -4.12 -5.83
N LEU A 416 6.30 -2.79 -6.08
CA LEU A 416 5.88 -2.21 -7.36
C LEU A 416 6.80 -2.57 -8.54
N GLU A 417 8.11 -2.70 -8.32
CA GLU A 417 9.07 -3.17 -9.34
C GLU A 417 8.69 -4.56 -9.83
N ILE A 418 8.49 -5.50 -8.90
CA ILE A 418 8.18 -6.90 -9.23
C ILE A 418 6.79 -7.04 -9.85
N LEU A 419 5.81 -6.25 -9.40
CA LEU A 419 4.47 -6.19 -10.02
C LEU A 419 4.54 -5.69 -11.47
N ARG A 420 5.33 -4.64 -11.76
CA ARG A 420 5.53 -4.14 -13.12
C ARG A 420 6.22 -5.17 -14.02
N ASP A 421 7.17 -5.92 -13.48
CA ASP A 421 7.87 -6.98 -14.22
C ASP A 421 6.94 -8.16 -14.55
N MET A 422 5.96 -8.47 -13.68
CA MET A 422 4.84 -9.37 -14.00
C MET A 422 3.93 -8.83 -15.13
N GLY A 423 3.85 -7.51 -15.29
CA GLY A 423 2.99 -6.83 -16.26
C GLY A 423 1.77 -6.11 -15.67
N THR A 424 1.73 -5.95 -14.35
CA THR A 424 0.75 -5.11 -13.64
C THR A 424 0.86 -3.66 -14.11
N ASN A 425 -0.28 -3.01 -14.35
CA ASN A 425 -0.34 -1.57 -14.65
C ASN A 425 -1.27 -0.79 -13.71
N ALA A 426 -1.98 -1.47 -12.80
CA ALA A 426 -2.86 -0.83 -11.83
C ALA A 426 -2.74 -1.43 -10.43
N VAL A 427 -3.10 -0.65 -9.39
CA VAL A 427 -3.14 -1.09 -8.00
C VAL A 427 -4.44 -0.59 -7.34
N ARG A 428 -5.12 -1.45 -6.57
CA ARG A 428 -6.22 -1.09 -5.68
C ARG A 428 -5.72 -1.09 -4.24
N MET A 429 -5.99 -0.01 -3.52
CA MET A 429 -5.54 0.21 -2.14
C MET A 429 -6.43 -0.51 -1.12
N SER A 430 -6.57 -1.82 -1.28
CA SER A 430 -7.42 -2.69 -0.46
C SER A 430 -7.02 -2.63 1.02
N HIS A 431 -7.84 -2.12 1.95
CA HIS A 431 -9.14 -1.44 1.77
C HIS A 431 -9.18 -0.15 2.59
N ASN A 432 -8.16 0.67 2.41
CA ASN A 432 -7.83 1.78 3.30
C ASN A 432 -6.88 2.80 2.64
N PRO A 433 -6.92 4.09 3.05
CA PRO A 433 -6.04 5.12 2.51
C PRO A 433 -4.56 4.72 2.60
N PRO A 434 -3.78 4.82 1.51
CA PRO A 434 -2.37 4.41 1.47
C PRO A 434 -1.44 5.40 2.17
N ALA A 435 -0.15 5.07 2.25
CA ALA A 435 0.88 6.05 2.61
C ALA A 435 1.06 7.06 1.46
N PRO A 436 1.25 8.37 1.73
CA PRO A 436 1.44 9.38 0.68
C PRO A 436 2.61 9.07 -0.26
N GLU A 437 3.69 8.44 0.25
CA GLU A 437 4.84 8.09 -0.56
C GLU A 437 4.57 6.89 -1.48
N LEU A 438 3.59 6.02 -1.16
CA LEU A 438 3.15 4.98 -2.09
C LEU A 438 2.46 5.59 -3.31
N LEU A 439 1.70 6.68 -3.13
CA LEU A 439 1.08 7.41 -4.24
C LEU A 439 2.11 8.23 -5.06
N GLU A 440 3.15 8.77 -4.42
CA GLU A 440 4.32 9.32 -5.10
C GLU A 440 5.07 8.25 -5.92
N LEU A 441 5.16 7.00 -5.45
CA LEU A 441 5.72 5.88 -6.19
C LEU A 441 4.83 5.47 -7.38
N THR A 442 3.51 5.34 -7.22
CA THR A 442 2.61 5.01 -8.34
C THR A 442 2.61 6.10 -9.41
N ASP A 443 2.63 7.37 -9.00
CA ASP A 443 2.84 8.52 -9.87
C ASP A 443 4.17 8.45 -10.64
N ARG A 444 5.27 8.12 -9.95
CA ARG A 444 6.63 8.04 -10.52
C ARG A 444 6.79 6.87 -11.50
N MET A 445 6.19 5.72 -11.18
CA MET A 445 6.36 4.48 -11.92
C MET A 445 5.30 4.30 -13.01
N GLY A 446 4.21 5.08 -12.98
CA GLY A 446 3.15 5.07 -13.98
C GLY A 446 2.07 4.02 -13.75
N PHE A 447 1.75 3.69 -12.49
CA PHE A 447 0.59 2.86 -12.19
C PHE A 447 -0.70 3.67 -12.21
N LEU A 448 -1.80 3.04 -12.63
CA LEU A 448 -3.16 3.53 -12.40
C LEU A 448 -3.61 3.10 -11.00
N VAL A 449 -4.32 3.95 -10.26
CA VAL A 449 -4.73 3.65 -8.88
C VAL A 449 -6.25 3.75 -8.71
N MET A 450 -6.83 2.72 -8.10
CA MET A 450 -8.10 2.84 -7.36
C MET A 450 -7.76 3.05 -5.89
N ASP A 451 -8.09 4.23 -5.38
CA ASP A 451 -7.83 4.60 -3.99
C ASP A 451 -9.10 4.39 -3.16
N GLU A 452 -9.00 3.73 -2.01
CA GLU A 452 -10.13 3.10 -1.31
C GLU A 452 -10.16 3.45 0.17
N VAL A 453 -11.29 3.97 0.67
CA VAL A 453 -11.34 4.56 2.02
C VAL A 453 -11.91 3.65 3.11
N PHE A 454 -12.84 2.73 2.80
CA PHE A 454 -13.55 1.93 3.82
C PHE A 454 -13.68 0.44 3.47
N ASP A 455 -13.56 -0.43 4.47
CA ASP A 455 -13.96 -1.86 4.40
C ASP A 455 -15.35 -2.12 5.01
N SER A 456 -15.94 -1.15 5.72
CA SER A 456 -17.25 -1.26 6.36
C SER A 456 -17.91 0.12 6.46
N TRP A 457 -19.25 0.16 6.44
CA TRP A 457 -20.01 1.38 6.79
C TRP A 457 -20.60 1.25 8.19
N GLU A 458 -21.93 1.23 8.36
CA GLU A 458 -22.59 1.11 9.67
C GLU A 458 -22.64 -0.34 10.19
N LYS A 459 -22.49 -1.33 9.31
CA LYS A 459 -22.44 -2.76 9.65
C LYS A 459 -21.03 -3.30 9.81
N LYS A 460 -20.88 -4.20 10.77
CA LYS A 460 -19.60 -4.81 11.15
C LYS A 460 -19.22 -5.98 10.25
N LYS A 461 -17.92 -6.11 9.97
CA LYS A 461 -17.29 -7.35 9.49
C LYS A 461 -16.57 -8.09 10.63
N THR A 462 -16.00 -7.34 11.57
CA THR A 462 -15.33 -7.81 12.79
C THR A 462 -15.79 -6.98 14.01
N PRO A 463 -15.70 -7.50 15.25
CA PRO A 463 -16.27 -6.86 16.44
C PRO A 463 -15.94 -5.38 16.67
N HIS A 464 -14.71 -4.93 16.41
CA HIS A 464 -14.25 -3.55 16.69
C HIS A 464 -13.65 -2.83 15.47
N ASP A 465 -14.12 -3.12 14.25
CA ASP A 465 -13.73 -2.37 13.04
C ASP A 465 -14.35 -0.95 12.96
N PHE A 466 -14.23 -0.32 11.79
CA PHE A 466 -14.62 1.08 11.55
C PHE A 466 -16.11 1.36 11.81
N HIS A 467 -17.00 0.35 11.82
CA HIS A 467 -18.44 0.58 12.03
C HIS A 467 -18.77 1.27 13.37
N LEU A 468 -17.92 1.09 14.40
CA LEU A 468 -18.07 1.75 15.70
C LEU A 468 -17.90 3.27 15.64
N ILE A 469 -17.22 3.79 14.62
CA ILE A 469 -16.91 5.21 14.44
C ILE A 469 -17.43 5.80 13.12
N PHE A 470 -17.91 4.97 12.19
CA PHE A 470 -18.48 5.42 10.91
C PHE A 470 -19.53 6.53 11.07
N PRO A 471 -20.53 6.47 11.96
CA PRO A 471 -21.57 7.51 12.05
C PRO A 471 -21.02 8.92 12.33
N ASP A 472 -19.97 9.01 13.15
CA ASP A 472 -19.31 10.27 13.50
C ASP A 472 -18.26 10.69 12.45
N TRP A 473 -17.51 9.74 11.88
CA TRP A 473 -16.26 10.03 11.14
C TRP A 473 -16.31 9.86 9.61
N HIS A 474 -17.31 9.20 9.03
CA HIS A 474 -17.32 8.86 7.58
C HIS A 474 -17.08 10.07 6.66
N GLU A 475 -17.69 11.23 6.93
CA GLU A 475 -17.48 12.43 6.12
C GLU A 475 -16.04 12.95 6.28
N ALA A 476 -15.55 12.99 7.52
CA ALA A 476 -14.22 13.51 7.82
C ALA A 476 -13.11 12.64 7.24
N ASP A 477 -13.21 11.31 7.37
CA ASP A 477 -12.26 10.35 6.82
C ASP A 477 -12.29 10.31 5.29
N ALA A 478 -13.49 10.35 4.66
CA ALA A 478 -13.60 10.44 3.21
C ALA A 478 -12.95 11.72 2.67
N ARG A 479 -13.27 12.88 3.24
CA ARG A 479 -12.69 14.16 2.81
C ARG A 479 -11.20 14.28 3.14
N ALA A 480 -10.69 13.64 4.20
CA ALA A 480 -9.26 13.65 4.51
C ALA A 480 -8.44 13.01 3.37
N MET A 481 -8.76 11.77 2.98
CA MET A 481 -8.13 11.08 1.84
C MET A 481 -8.31 11.88 0.55
N LEU A 482 -9.55 12.22 0.18
CA LEU A 482 -9.85 12.94 -1.07
C LEU A 482 -9.09 14.27 -1.20
N ARG A 483 -8.94 15.03 -0.10
CA ARG A 483 -8.21 16.31 -0.11
C ARG A 483 -6.71 16.13 -0.23
N ARG A 484 -6.15 15.15 0.50
CA ARG A 484 -4.74 14.76 0.45
C ARG A 484 -4.35 14.36 -0.97
N ASP A 485 -5.15 13.50 -1.59
CA ASP A 485 -4.69 12.66 -2.70
C ASP A 485 -5.12 13.11 -4.10
N ARG A 486 -6.15 13.97 -4.23
CA ARG A 486 -6.72 14.41 -5.53
C ARG A 486 -5.75 14.99 -6.56
N ASN A 487 -4.54 15.41 -6.17
CA ASN A 487 -3.53 15.92 -7.09
C ASN A 487 -2.66 14.82 -7.75
N HIS A 488 -2.66 13.59 -7.23
CA HIS A 488 -1.90 12.47 -7.78
C HIS A 488 -2.43 12.04 -9.17
N PRO A 489 -1.67 12.22 -10.28
CA PRO A 489 -2.12 11.81 -11.60
C PRO A 489 -2.41 10.30 -11.74
N SER A 490 -1.78 9.45 -10.92
CA SER A 490 -1.98 7.99 -10.92
C SER A 490 -3.39 7.56 -10.51
N ILE A 491 -4.05 8.28 -9.60
CA ILE A 491 -5.41 7.94 -9.16
C ILE A 491 -6.40 8.18 -10.30
N ILE A 492 -7.24 7.18 -10.56
CA ILE A 492 -8.27 7.18 -11.62
C ILE A 492 -9.69 6.91 -11.11
N ILE A 493 -9.85 6.25 -9.95
CA ILE A 493 -11.16 5.91 -9.37
C ILE A 493 -11.07 6.09 -7.84
N TRP A 494 -12.12 6.64 -7.23
CA TRP A 494 -12.31 6.66 -5.78
C TRP A 494 -13.25 5.52 -5.37
N SER A 495 -12.83 4.64 -4.46
CA SER A 495 -13.69 3.59 -3.89
C SER A 495 -14.16 3.97 -2.49
N ILE A 496 -15.47 4.14 -2.34
CA ILE A 496 -16.13 4.56 -1.10
C ILE A 496 -16.47 3.38 -0.17
N GLY A 497 -16.17 2.14 -0.56
CA GLY A 497 -16.46 0.98 0.29
C GLY A 497 -16.23 -0.37 -0.40
N ASN A 498 -15.50 -1.27 0.27
CA ASN A 498 -15.32 -2.67 -0.11
C ASN A 498 -16.35 -3.59 0.55
N GLU A 499 -17.08 -4.39 -0.24
CA GLU A 499 -17.97 -5.47 0.22
C GLU A 499 -18.86 -5.08 1.41
N VAL A 500 -19.38 -3.86 1.38
CA VAL A 500 -20.06 -3.24 2.52
C VAL A 500 -21.37 -3.96 2.85
N GLY A 501 -21.74 -4.00 4.13
CA GLY A 501 -22.86 -4.80 4.60
C GLY A 501 -24.24 -4.28 4.15
N GLU A 502 -24.25 -3.05 3.66
CA GLU A 502 -25.38 -2.25 3.23
C GLU A 502 -25.88 -2.65 1.84
N GLN A 503 -25.10 -3.47 1.11
CA GLN A 503 -25.55 -4.17 -0.10
C GLN A 503 -26.84 -5.00 0.11
N TYR A 504 -27.15 -5.38 1.36
CA TYR A 504 -28.29 -6.21 1.72
C TYR A 504 -29.56 -5.42 2.09
N ASP A 505 -29.50 -4.09 2.22
CA ASP A 505 -30.59 -3.26 2.79
C ASP A 505 -31.33 -2.41 1.74
N GLY A 506 -31.05 -2.64 0.46
CA GLY A 506 -31.72 -1.96 -0.65
C GLY A 506 -31.53 -0.44 -0.58
N GLU A 507 -32.65 0.30 -0.47
CA GLU A 507 -32.65 1.76 -0.54
C GLU A 507 -32.00 2.44 0.69
N ALA A 508 -31.99 1.77 1.86
CA ALA A 508 -31.30 2.29 3.04
C ALA A 508 -29.78 2.32 2.82
N GLY A 509 -29.21 1.21 2.30
CA GLY A 509 -27.80 1.15 1.92
C GLY A 509 -27.45 2.05 0.73
N ALA A 510 -28.35 2.16 -0.25
CA ALA A 510 -28.19 3.08 -1.38
C ALA A 510 -28.18 4.55 -0.94
N LYS A 511 -28.84 4.93 0.17
CA LYS A 511 -28.73 6.28 0.74
C LYS A 511 -27.29 6.59 1.13
N ILE A 512 -26.64 5.72 1.90
CA ILE A 512 -25.24 5.89 2.35
C ILE A 512 -24.30 5.93 1.13
N GLY A 513 -24.51 5.04 0.15
CA GLY A 513 -23.76 5.06 -1.11
C GLY A 513 -23.83 6.40 -1.85
N ARG A 514 -25.03 7.01 -1.96
CA ARG A 514 -25.19 8.33 -2.59
C ARG A 514 -24.58 9.47 -1.78
N GLU A 515 -24.60 9.39 -0.44
CA GLU A 515 -23.99 10.38 0.45
C GLU A 515 -22.46 10.40 0.28
N LEU A 516 -21.83 9.23 0.26
CA LEU A 516 -20.39 9.08 0.05
C LEU A 516 -19.95 9.42 -1.40
N VAL A 517 -20.73 9.05 -2.42
CA VAL A 517 -20.48 9.50 -3.82
C VAL A 517 -20.60 11.03 -3.94
N ALA A 518 -21.58 11.64 -3.28
CA ALA A 518 -21.72 13.10 -3.27
C ALA A 518 -20.53 13.80 -2.59
N ILE A 519 -19.97 13.22 -1.51
CA ILE A 519 -18.73 13.71 -0.87
C ILE A 519 -17.54 13.61 -1.85
N ALA A 520 -17.40 12.50 -2.57
CA ALA A 520 -16.38 12.32 -3.60
C ALA A 520 -16.48 13.40 -4.71
N HIS A 521 -17.68 13.60 -5.27
CA HIS A 521 -17.91 14.61 -6.31
C HIS A 521 -17.71 16.05 -5.82
N GLN A 522 -17.93 16.34 -4.53
CA GLN A 522 -17.69 17.66 -3.95
C GLN A 522 -16.20 18.00 -3.82
N GLU A 523 -15.35 17.04 -3.39
CA GLU A 523 -13.91 17.26 -3.26
C GLU A 523 -13.16 17.12 -4.60
N ASP A 524 -13.58 16.17 -5.44
CA ASP A 524 -13.03 15.92 -6.76
C ASP A 524 -14.02 15.32 -7.78
N PRO A 525 -14.71 16.14 -8.60
CA PRO A 525 -15.56 15.67 -9.68
C PRO A 525 -14.77 15.27 -10.95
N THR A 526 -13.44 15.12 -10.88
CA THR A 526 -12.61 14.75 -12.05
C THR A 526 -12.33 13.26 -12.18
N ARG A 527 -12.82 12.45 -11.24
CA ARG A 527 -12.68 10.99 -11.20
C ARG A 527 -14.00 10.34 -10.76
N PRO A 528 -14.39 9.19 -11.32
CA PRO A 528 -15.57 8.45 -10.88
C PRO A 528 -15.41 7.90 -9.44
N ALA A 529 -16.53 7.81 -8.74
CA ALA A 529 -16.67 7.13 -7.47
C ALA A 529 -17.36 5.76 -7.63
N THR A 530 -16.96 4.77 -6.84
CA THR A 530 -17.48 3.40 -6.90
C THR A 530 -17.50 2.72 -5.53
N SER A 531 -18.18 1.57 -5.43
CA SER A 531 -18.11 0.64 -4.30
C SER A 531 -17.97 -0.77 -4.85
N ALA A 532 -17.08 -1.55 -4.26
CA ALA A 532 -16.73 -2.88 -4.72
C ALA A 532 -17.74 -3.91 -4.20
N MET A 533 -18.54 -4.50 -5.09
CA MET A 533 -19.74 -5.28 -4.74
C MET A 533 -19.55 -6.79 -4.98
N ASN A 534 -19.61 -7.59 -3.92
CA ASN A 534 -19.70 -9.05 -3.99
C ASN A 534 -21.16 -9.56 -4.03
N TYR A 535 -22.07 -8.90 -3.30
CA TYR A 535 -23.44 -9.34 -3.12
C TYR A 535 -24.45 -8.58 -3.99
N ALA A 536 -24.34 -7.26 -4.12
CA ALA A 536 -25.35 -6.47 -4.83
C ALA A 536 -25.50 -6.91 -6.31
N LYS A 537 -26.73 -7.01 -6.79
CA LYS A 537 -27.10 -7.44 -8.15
C LYS A 537 -27.66 -6.28 -8.97
N ALA A 538 -27.66 -6.38 -10.29
CA ALA A 538 -27.96 -5.27 -11.20
C ALA A 538 -29.37 -4.65 -11.01
N ASP A 539 -30.34 -5.43 -10.53
CA ASP A 539 -31.70 -5.01 -10.22
C ASP A 539 -31.86 -4.33 -8.84
N MET A 540 -30.85 -4.40 -7.98
CA MET A 540 -30.86 -3.80 -6.64
C MET A 540 -30.56 -2.28 -6.67
N ALA A 541 -30.80 -1.61 -5.55
CA ALA A 541 -30.66 -0.15 -5.45
C ALA A 541 -29.19 0.33 -5.47
N LEU A 542 -28.27 -0.34 -4.78
CA LEU A 542 -26.89 0.16 -4.59
C LEU A 542 -26.11 0.41 -5.91
N PRO A 543 -26.14 -0.46 -6.94
CA PRO A 543 -25.44 -0.20 -8.21
C PRO A 543 -25.94 1.03 -9.00
N THR A 544 -27.11 1.58 -8.66
CA THR A 544 -27.58 2.84 -9.26
C THR A 544 -26.73 4.04 -8.82
N THR A 545 -26.13 3.97 -7.63
CA THR A 545 -25.53 5.11 -6.90
C THR A 545 -24.12 5.49 -7.34
N VAL A 546 -23.38 4.55 -7.94
CA VAL A 546 -21.97 4.66 -8.31
C VAL A 546 -21.78 5.07 -9.78
N ASP A 547 -20.70 5.76 -10.12
CA ASP A 547 -20.42 6.16 -11.51
C ASP A 547 -19.96 4.97 -12.37
N VAL A 548 -19.25 4.03 -11.75
CA VAL A 548 -18.63 2.85 -12.38
C VAL A 548 -19.04 1.59 -11.62
N ILE A 549 -19.33 0.51 -12.34
CA ILE A 549 -19.76 -0.77 -11.78
C ILE A 549 -18.56 -1.64 -11.43
N SER A 550 -18.37 -1.90 -10.13
CA SER A 550 -17.24 -2.65 -9.57
C SER A 550 -17.69 -3.96 -8.96
N LEU A 551 -17.21 -5.09 -9.49
CA LEU A 551 -17.66 -6.43 -9.09
C LEU A 551 -16.54 -7.28 -8.46
N ASN A 552 -16.78 -7.73 -7.23
CA ASN A 552 -15.95 -8.71 -6.53
C ASN A 552 -16.47 -10.12 -6.82
N TYR A 553 -15.67 -10.94 -7.51
CA TYR A 553 -15.91 -12.36 -7.84
C TYR A 553 -17.14 -12.69 -8.71
N GLN A 554 -18.30 -12.08 -8.43
CA GLN A 554 -19.58 -12.33 -9.11
C GLN A 554 -19.58 -11.98 -10.60
N GLY A 555 -18.62 -11.17 -11.09
CA GLY A 555 -18.44 -10.90 -12.52
C GLY A 555 -18.23 -12.18 -13.33
N ALA A 556 -17.21 -12.96 -12.97
CA ALA A 556 -16.93 -14.29 -13.53
C ALA A 556 -17.80 -15.43 -12.94
N GLY A 557 -18.45 -15.16 -11.80
CA GLY A 557 -19.43 -16.04 -11.18
C GLY A 557 -18.86 -16.87 -10.02
N ILE A 558 -19.56 -16.86 -8.90
CA ILE A 558 -19.15 -17.50 -7.64
C ILE A 558 -19.57 -18.98 -7.65
N ARG A 559 -18.66 -19.90 -7.30
CA ARG A 559 -18.93 -21.37 -7.27
C ARG A 559 -19.52 -21.83 -8.61
N GLY A 560 -20.70 -22.47 -8.62
CA GLY A 560 -21.43 -22.86 -9.82
C GLY A 560 -22.41 -21.81 -10.37
N ILE A 561 -22.44 -20.60 -9.82
CA ILE A 561 -23.37 -19.53 -10.23
C ILE A 561 -22.83 -18.83 -11.48
N VAL A 562 -23.73 -18.50 -12.40
CA VAL A 562 -23.42 -17.80 -13.66
C VAL A 562 -22.90 -16.38 -13.39
N GLY A 563 -21.86 -15.98 -14.12
CA GLY A 563 -21.25 -14.64 -14.05
C GLY A 563 -22.23 -13.52 -14.36
N GLN A 564 -22.10 -12.40 -13.64
CA GLN A 564 -23.07 -11.31 -13.63
C GLN A 564 -22.80 -10.20 -14.65
N TYR A 565 -21.65 -10.21 -15.36
CA TYR A 565 -21.32 -9.16 -16.35
C TYR A 565 -22.47 -8.86 -17.34
N PRO A 566 -23.16 -9.83 -17.96
CA PRO A 566 -24.23 -9.54 -18.92
C PRO A 566 -25.45 -8.85 -18.28
N ALA A 567 -25.77 -9.18 -17.02
CA ALA A 567 -26.88 -8.58 -16.30
C ALA A 567 -26.60 -7.12 -15.94
N PHE A 568 -25.37 -6.82 -15.51
CA PHE A 568 -24.93 -5.44 -15.29
C PHE A 568 -24.83 -4.65 -16.61
N ARG A 569 -24.31 -5.25 -17.69
CA ARG A 569 -24.22 -4.60 -19.01
C ARG A 569 -25.57 -4.26 -19.61
N ALA A 570 -26.57 -5.14 -19.46
CA ALA A 570 -27.93 -4.90 -19.92
C ALA A 570 -28.66 -3.80 -19.12
N LYS A 571 -28.29 -3.61 -17.85
CA LYS A 571 -28.90 -2.65 -16.94
C LYS A 571 -28.24 -1.25 -16.98
N PHE A 572 -26.92 -1.21 -17.14
CA PHE A 572 -26.09 -0.01 -17.11
C PHE A 572 -25.22 0.07 -18.39
N PRO A 573 -25.84 0.19 -19.59
CA PRO A 573 -25.11 0.22 -20.86
C PRO A 573 -24.25 1.48 -21.06
N ASP A 574 -24.42 2.47 -20.18
CA ASP A 574 -23.74 3.76 -20.09
C ASP A 574 -22.52 3.75 -19.15
N LYS A 575 -22.42 2.78 -18.22
CA LYS A 575 -21.35 2.70 -17.22
C LYS A 575 -20.24 1.72 -17.63
N VAL A 576 -19.01 2.03 -17.24
CA VAL A 576 -17.90 1.05 -17.28
C VAL A 576 -18.14 -0.04 -16.23
N ILE A 577 -17.78 -1.27 -16.58
CA ILE A 577 -17.78 -2.44 -15.69
C ILE A 577 -16.34 -2.93 -15.52
N LEU A 578 -15.93 -3.27 -14.30
CA LEU A 578 -14.66 -3.94 -14.01
C LEU A 578 -14.83 -4.98 -12.90
N SER A 579 -13.86 -5.89 -12.78
CA SER A 579 -13.69 -6.67 -11.55
C SER A 579 -12.74 -5.95 -10.61
N THR A 580 -13.25 -5.52 -9.44
CA THR A 580 -12.43 -4.92 -8.36
C THR A 580 -11.75 -5.96 -7.49
N GLU A 581 -12.20 -7.20 -7.55
CA GLU A 581 -11.60 -8.31 -6.84
C GLU A 581 -11.84 -9.60 -7.60
N SER A 582 -10.76 -10.16 -8.15
CA SER A 582 -10.78 -11.35 -9.00
C SER A 582 -9.99 -12.51 -8.39
N ALA A 583 -10.27 -13.70 -8.88
CA ALA A 583 -9.67 -14.98 -8.50
C ALA A 583 -9.81 -15.36 -7.01
N SER A 584 -9.03 -14.76 -6.10
CA SER A 584 -8.73 -15.35 -4.77
C SER A 584 -8.27 -16.81 -4.93
N ALA A 585 -7.38 -17.02 -5.91
CA ALA A 585 -6.67 -18.27 -6.13
C ALA A 585 -5.60 -18.43 -5.05
N LEU A 586 -5.46 -19.64 -4.50
CA LEU A 586 -4.67 -19.91 -3.30
C LEU A 586 -3.54 -20.89 -3.64
N SER A 587 -2.31 -20.56 -3.25
CA SER A 587 -1.14 -21.43 -3.46
C SER A 587 0.02 -21.13 -2.50
N SER A 588 0.79 -22.17 -2.17
CA SER A 588 2.05 -22.10 -1.43
C SER A 588 3.22 -22.32 -2.38
N ARG A 589 4.26 -21.47 -2.34
CA ARG A 589 5.36 -21.49 -3.32
C ARG A 589 6.06 -22.85 -3.41
N GLY A 590 5.89 -23.55 -4.53
CA GLY A 590 6.56 -24.82 -4.83
C GLY A 590 6.02 -26.05 -4.11
N GLU A 591 4.87 -25.98 -3.45
CA GLU A 591 4.19 -27.14 -2.85
C GLU A 591 3.22 -27.76 -3.87
N TYR A 592 3.50 -28.96 -4.37
CA TYR A 592 2.67 -29.62 -5.39
C TYR A 592 2.01 -30.89 -4.86
N MET A 593 0.73 -31.07 -5.19
CA MET A 593 -0.09 -32.19 -4.69
C MET A 593 -0.56 -33.12 -5.81
N PHE A 594 -0.69 -34.40 -5.49
CA PHE A 594 -1.10 -35.45 -6.41
C PHE A 594 -2.22 -36.31 -5.78
N PRO A 595 -3.23 -36.76 -6.54
CA PRO A 595 -3.45 -36.49 -7.97
C PRO A 595 -3.85 -35.04 -8.25
N VAL A 596 -3.54 -34.58 -9.47
CA VAL A 596 -3.87 -33.23 -9.94
C VAL A 596 -5.29 -33.22 -10.49
N ALA A 597 -6.06 -32.18 -10.19
CA ALA A 597 -7.45 -32.09 -10.65
C ALA A 597 -7.57 -31.98 -12.18
N GLY A 598 -8.51 -32.71 -12.77
CA GLY A 598 -8.88 -32.55 -14.19
C GLY A 598 -9.65 -31.25 -14.48
N ALA A 599 -10.27 -30.66 -13.46
CA ALA A 599 -10.87 -29.33 -13.55
C ALA A 599 -9.79 -28.23 -13.56
N ILE A 600 -10.06 -27.12 -14.25
CA ILE A 600 -9.17 -25.96 -14.30
C ILE A 600 -9.37 -24.97 -13.13
N SER A 601 -10.48 -25.11 -12.40
CA SER A 601 -10.86 -24.29 -11.23
C SER A 601 -11.64 -25.16 -10.23
N GLY A 602 -11.36 -25.00 -8.95
CA GLY A 602 -12.13 -25.58 -7.85
C GLY A 602 -11.79 -24.90 -6.51
N PRO A 603 -12.55 -25.11 -5.43
CA PRO A 603 -12.17 -24.62 -4.12
C PRO A 603 -11.02 -25.45 -3.53
N VAL A 604 -10.30 -24.90 -2.55
CA VAL A 604 -9.37 -25.69 -1.71
C VAL A 604 -10.17 -26.62 -0.78
N ARG A 605 -9.76 -27.89 -0.73
CA ARG A 605 -10.29 -28.92 0.19
C ARG A 605 -9.16 -29.80 0.73
N PRO A 606 -9.34 -30.44 1.90
CA PRO A 606 -8.38 -31.44 2.40
C PRO A 606 -8.11 -32.52 1.34
N TRP A 607 -6.84 -32.76 1.04
CA TRP A 607 -6.35 -33.70 0.02
C TRP A 607 -6.80 -33.39 -1.42
N SER A 608 -7.38 -32.22 -1.68
CA SER A 608 -7.75 -31.72 -3.00
C SER A 608 -7.46 -30.22 -3.07
N GLY A 609 -6.19 -29.92 -3.35
CA GLY A 609 -5.64 -28.57 -3.39
C GLY A 609 -5.07 -28.07 -2.06
N GLY A 610 -5.50 -28.59 -0.91
CA GLY A 610 -4.96 -28.25 0.40
C GLY A 610 -4.49 -29.48 1.17
N ASN A 611 -3.31 -29.40 1.80
CA ASN A 611 -2.79 -30.47 2.65
C ASN A 611 -3.11 -30.13 4.13
N PRO A 612 -3.98 -30.90 4.81
CA PRO A 612 -4.39 -30.60 6.18
C PRO A 612 -3.29 -30.88 7.23
N ASP A 613 -2.26 -31.68 6.90
CA ASP A 613 -1.19 -32.05 7.83
C ASP A 613 -0.05 -31.01 7.80
N THR A 614 0.19 -30.38 6.66
CA THR A 614 1.23 -29.34 6.49
C THR A 614 0.68 -27.91 6.41
N HIS A 615 -0.65 -27.76 6.34
CA HIS A 615 -1.36 -26.50 6.06
C HIS A 615 -0.88 -25.77 4.79
N GLN A 616 -0.38 -26.48 3.77
CA GLN A 616 0.05 -25.88 2.51
C GLN A 616 -1.04 -26.00 1.42
N VAL A 617 -0.94 -25.18 0.36
CA VAL A 617 -1.89 -25.15 -0.77
C VAL A 617 -1.17 -25.35 -2.12
N SER A 618 -1.78 -26.10 -3.04
CA SER A 618 -1.16 -26.63 -4.26
C SER A 618 -0.80 -25.56 -5.31
N ALA A 619 0.49 -25.43 -5.62
CA ALA A 619 1.08 -24.54 -6.62
C ALA A 619 0.76 -24.89 -8.10
N TYR A 620 -0.18 -25.80 -8.35
CA TYR A 620 -0.73 -26.01 -9.70
C TYR A 620 -1.67 -24.88 -10.16
N GLU A 621 -2.01 -23.91 -9.30
CA GLU A 621 -2.79 -22.71 -9.62
C GLU A 621 -4.19 -22.99 -10.20
N MET A 622 -4.88 -23.98 -9.63
CA MET A 622 -6.26 -24.36 -10.00
C MET A 622 -7.24 -24.32 -8.83
N HIS A 623 -6.77 -23.98 -7.62
CA HIS A 623 -7.57 -23.95 -6.41
C HIS A 623 -7.73 -22.52 -5.88
N ALA A 624 -8.87 -22.24 -5.26
CA ALA A 624 -9.26 -20.91 -4.78
C ALA A 624 -10.04 -20.97 -3.46
N ALA A 625 -10.34 -19.80 -2.89
CA ALA A 625 -11.33 -19.66 -1.83
C ALA A 625 -12.74 -20.09 -2.29
N ASP A 626 -13.66 -20.35 -1.37
CA ASP A 626 -15.02 -20.82 -1.71
C ASP A 626 -15.88 -19.80 -2.48
N PHE A 627 -15.53 -18.52 -2.43
CA PHE A 627 -16.12 -17.46 -3.26
C PHE A 627 -15.34 -17.22 -4.56
N GLY A 628 -14.12 -17.75 -4.66
CA GLY A 628 -13.15 -17.48 -5.72
C GLY A 628 -13.20 -18.40 -6.94
N SER A 629 -12.15 -18.35 -7.74
CA SER A 629 -11.87 -19.20 -8.91
C SER A 629 -10.40 -19.09 -9.35
N SER A 630 -9.91 -20.01 -10.17
CA SER A 630 -8.59 -19.88 -10.81
C SER A 630 -8.56 -18.72 -11.82
N PRO A 631 -7.37 -18.15 -12.12
CA PRO A 631 -7.22 -17.05 -13.09
C PRO A 631 -7.79 -17.42 -14.46
N ASP A 632 -7.54 -18.65 -14.93
CA ASP A 632 -8.04 -19.17 -16.21
C ASP A 632 -9.58 -19.04 -16.34
N ARG A 633 -10.33 -19.22 -15.25
CA ARG A 633 -11.80 -19.05 -15.28
C ARG A 633 -12.22 -17.58 -15.27
N VAL A 634 -11.54 -16.73 -14.51
CA VAL A 634 -11.78 -15.27 -14.51
C VAL A 634 -11.58 -14.75 -15.94
N TRP A 635 -10.44 -15.09 -16.53
CA TRP A 635 -10.06 -14.67 -17.87
C TRP A 635 -10.96 -15.21 -18.97
N ALA A 636 -11.45 -16.44 -18.84
CA ALA A 636 -12.47 -16.98 -19.75
C ALA A 636 -13.76 -16.13 -19.71
N ALA A 637 -14.18 -15.64 -18.55
CA ALA A 637 -15.35 -14.78 -18.42
C ALA A 637 -15.08 -13.35 -18.94
N ASP A 638 -13.91 -12.78 -18.68
CA ASP A 638 -13.53 -11.45 -19.18
C ASP A 638 -13.39 -11.43 -20.70
N ASP A 639 -12.72 -12.43 -21.28
CA ASP A 639 -12.51 -12.54 -22.74
C ASP A 639 -13.84 -12.80 -23.49
N GLN A 640 -14.84 -13.38 -22.82
CA GLN A 640 -16.22 -13.50 -23.32
C GLN A 640 -17.05 -12.22 -23.14
N ASN A 641 -16.58 -11.25 -22.37
CA ASN A 641 -17.26 -9.99 -22.06
C ASN A 641 -16.32 -8.78 -22.28
N PRO A 642 -15.82 -8.54 -23.51
CA PRO A 642 -14.71 -7.61 -23.80
C PRO A 642 -14.99 -6.11 -23.55
N TYR A 643 -16.18 -5.76 -23.06
CA TYR A 643 -16.53 -4.44 -22.54
C TYR A 643 -16.09 -4.23 -21.08
N VAL A 644 -15.69 -5.31 -20.38
CA VAL A 644 -15.13 -5.26 -19.02
C VAL A 644 -13.73 -4.64 -19.10
N ALA A 645 -13.48 -3.59 -18.32
CA ALA A 645 -12.25 -2.80 -18.40
C ALA A 645 -10.98 -3.56 -17.94
N GLY A 646 -11.15 -4.67 -17.24
CA GLY A 646 -10.10 -5.50 -16.68
C GLY A 646 -10.39 -5.91 -15.23
N GLU A 647 -9.34 -6.33 -14.53
CA GLU A 647 -9.41 -6.93 -13.19
C GLU A 647 -8.47 -6.24 -12.20
N PHE A 648 -8.78 -6.38 -10.91
CA PHE A 648 -7.83 -6.30 -9.81
C PHE A 648 -7.82 -7.65 -9.08
N VAL A 649 -6.74 -8.43 -9.20
CA VAL A 649 -6.65 -9.78 -8.60
C VAL A 649 -6.44 -9.72 -7.08
N TRP A 650 -7.07 -10.64 -6.35
CA TRP A 650 -6.79 -10.94 -4.94
C TRP A 650 -5.72 -12.04 -4.83
N THR A 651 -4.46 -11.76 -4.50
CA THR A 651 -3.76 -10.45 -4.34
C THR A 651 -2.46 -10.44 -5.14
N GLY A 652 -1.80 -9.27 -5.26
CA GLY A 652 -0.47 -9.17 -5.86
C GLY A 652 0.59 -9.90 -5.02
N PHE A 653 0.72 -9.48 -3.76
CA PHE A 653 1.55 -10.13 -2.74
C PHE A 653 0.69 -10.86 -1.71
N ASP A 654 1.22 -11.91 -1.08
CA ASP A 654 0.71 -12.38 0.21
C ASP A 654 0.90 -11.27 1.25
N TYR A 655 0.07 -11.29 2.28
CA TYR A 655 0.01 -10.27 3.32
C TYR A 655 -0.16 -10.94 4.68
N LEU A 656 0.17 -10.22 5.75
CA LEU A 656 -0.05 -10.71 7.11
C LEU A 656 -1.54 -10.74 7.41
N GLY A 657 -2.00 -11.86 7.97
CA GLY A 657 -3.41 -12.09 8.24
C GLY A 657 -4.16 -12.84 7.15
N GLU A 658 -5.49 -12.89 7.33
CA GLU A 658 -6.47 -13.58 6.47
C GLU A 658 -6.00 -14.90 5.79
N PRO A 659 -5.48 -15.88 6.57
CA PRO A 659 -4.75 -17.03 6.07
C PRO A 659 -5.67 -18.13 5.48
N THR A 660 -6.68 -17.77 4.71
CA THR A 660 -7.66 -18.71 4.15
C THR A 660 -6.95 -19.81 3.32
N PRO A 661 -7.18 -21.11 3.61
CA PRO A 661 -8.20 -21.68 4.50
C PRO A 661 -7.72 -22.07 5.92
N TYR A 662 -6.45 -21.82 6.28
CA TYR A 662 -5.79 -22.33 7.49
C TYR A 662 -5.53 -21.23 8.53
N TYR A 663 -6.51 -20.92 9.39
CA TYR A 663 -6.41 -19.89 10.45
C TYR A 663 -5.43 -20.20 11.62
N THR A 664 -4.72 -21.33 11.52
CA THR A 664 -3.50 -21.66 12.28
C THR A 664 -2.24 -20.96 11.74
N SER A 665 -2.27 -20.44 10.52
CA SER A 665 -1.14 -19.80 9.81
C SER A 665 -1.08 -18.28 10.03
N ARG A 666 0.05 -17.63 9.71
CA ARG A 666 0.31 -16.18 9.96
C ARG A 666 -0.01 -15.23 8.79
N SER A 667 -0.11 -15.75 7.57
CA SER A 667 -0.27 -14.92 6.35
C SER A 667 -1.16 -15.60 5.33
N SER A 668 -1.62 -14.83 4.35
CA SER A 668 -2.46 -15.30 3.26
C SER A 668 -1.73 -16.25 2.31
N TYR A 669 -2.52 -16.92 1.47
CA TYR A 669 -2.08 -17.79 0.36
C TYR A 669 -2.48 -17.20 -1.02
N SER A 670 -3.20 -16.07 -1.01
CA SER A 670 -3.83 -15.44 -2.18
C SER A 670 -2.89 -14.62 -3.04
N GLY A 671 -1.70 -14.26 -2.55
CA GLY A 671 -0.68 -13.55 -3.30
C GLY A 671 -0.15 -14.33 -4.49
N ILE A 672 0.08 -13.64 -5.60
CA ILE A 672 0.84 -14.16 -6.75
C ILE A 672 2.34 -14.26 -6.39
N LEU A 673 2.81 -13.40 -5.50
CA LEU A 673 4.09 -13.48 -4.82
C LEU A 673 3.91 -13.86 -3.35
N ASP A 674 4.89 -14.54 -2.77
CA ASP A 674 4.89 -14.83 -1.33
C ASP A 674 5.24 -13.58 -0.48
N LEU A 675 5.11 -13.69 0.85
CA LEU A 675 5.34 -12.58 1.78
C LEU A 675 6.79 -12.05 1.75
N ALA A 676 7.75 -12.89 1.36
CA ALA A 676 9.14 -12.48 1.15
C ALA A 676 9.34 -11.79 -0.22
N GLY A 677 8.36 -11.86 -1.12
CA GLY A 677 8.42 -11.35 -2.48
C GLY A 677 9.16 -12.28 -3.44
N PHE A 678 9.07 -13.59 -3.22
CA PHE A 678 9.44 -14.59 -4.23
C PHE A 678 8.20 -14.98 -5.05
N PRO A 679 8.31 -15.09 -6.39
CA PRO A 679 7.18 -15.46 -7.22
C PRO A 679 6.72 -16.90 -6.94
N LYS A 680 5.40 -17.09 -6.85
CA LYS A 680 4.76 -18.41 -6.99
C LYS A 680 4.55 -18.71 -8.47
N ASP A 681 4.21 -19.95 -8.81
CA ASP A 681 3.96 -20.38 -10.20
C ASP A 681 2.95 -19.47 -10.94
N ARG A 682 1.98 -18.90 -10.22
CA ARG A 682 1.02 -17.91 -10.72
C ARG A 682 1.64 -16.66 -11.34
N PHE A 683 2.85 -16.26 -10.94
CA PHE A 683 3.54 -15.09 -11.50
C PHE A 683 3.74 -15.25 -13.01
N TRP A 684 4.19 -16.42 -13.44
CA TRP A 684 4.44 -16.73 -14.85
C TRP A 684 3.14 -16.97 -15.64
N LEU A 685 2.07 -17.41 -14.99
CA LEU A 685 0.72 -17.47 -15.58
C LEU A 685 0.19 -16.06 -15.88
N TYR A 686 0.26 -15.13 -14.93
CA TYR A 686 -0.12 -13.72 -15.13
C TYR A 686 0.79 -13.05 -16.17
N GLN A 687 2.11 -13.24 -16.08
CA GLN A 687 3.07 -12.70 -17.05
C GLN A 687 2.82 -13.23 -18.47
N ALA A 688 2.32 -14.47 -18.65
CA ALA A 688 2.00 -15.00 -19.98
C ALA A 688 0.82 -14.28 -20.66
N ARG A 689 -0.17 -13.80 -19.87
CA ARG A 689 -1.34 -13.05 -20.37
C ARG A 689 -1.06 -11.54 -20.44
N TRP A 690 -0.40 -10.97 -19.43
CA TRP A 690 -0.17 -9.53 -19.31
C TRP A 690 1.08 -9.05 -20.05
N ARG A 691 2.08 -9.92 -20.28
CA ARG A 691 3.26 -9.66 -21.12
C ARG A 691 3.32 -10.60 -22.32
N PRO A 692 2.33 -10.54 -23.26
CA PRO A 692 2.31 -11.41 -24.44
C PRO A 692 3.43 -11.09 -25.45
N ASP A 693 4.14 -9.98 -25.25
CA ASP A 693 5.39 -9.61 -25.91
C ASP A 693 6.60 -10.43 -25.44
N LEU A 694 6.58 -10.92 -24.19
CA LEU A 694 7.73 -11.57 -23.55
C LEU A 694 7.89 -13.02 -24.01
N LYS A 695 9.08 -13.34 -24.51
CA LYS A 695 9.46 -14.68 -24.98
C LYS A 695 9.97 -15.55 -23.84
N PHE A 696 9.07 -16.31 -23.23
CA PHE A 696 9.40 -17.31 -22.22
C PHE A 696 8.47 -18.54 -22.28
N ALA A 697 8.88 -19.58 -21.59
CA ALA A 697 8.02 -20.61 -21.03
C ALA A 697 8.39 -20.76 -19.54
N HIS A 698 7.47 -21.30 -18.74
CA HIS A 698 7.70 -21.73 -17.36
C HIS A 698 7.09 -23.12 -17.15
N ILE A 699 7.91 -24.10 -16.78
CA ILE A 699 7.50 -25.49 -16.49
C ILE A 699 7.21 -25.67 -15.00
N LEU A 700 6.06 -26.27 -14.67
CA LEU A 700 5.76 -26.80 -13.35
C LEU A 700 5.22 -28.24 -13.42
N PRO A 701 5.44 -29.09 -12.40
CA PRO A 701 6.20 -28.84 -11.17
C PRO A 701 7.71 -28.95 -11.38
N HIS A 702 8.49 -28.78 -10.31
CA HIS A 702 9.90 -29.18 -10.30
C HIS A 702 10.09 -30.67 -10.61
N TRP A 703 11.28 -31.09 -11.07
CA TRP A 703 11.54 -32.47 -11.50
C TRP A 703 12.40 -33.34 -10.55
N THR A 704 12.38 -33.03 -9.26
CA THR A 704 12.96 -33.89 -8.21
C THR A 704 11.84 -34.51 -7.37
N TRP A 705 11.58 -35.81 -7.54
CA TRP A 705 10.53 -36.55 -6.85
C TRP A 705 10.96 -38.00 -6.56
N PRO A 706 11.91 -38.24 -5.64
CA PRO A 706 12.46 -39.59 -5.40
C PRO A 706 11.38 -40.64 -5.10
N ASP A 707 10.36 -40.29 -4.31
CA ASP A 707 9.26 -41.17 -3.92
C ASP A 707 8.18 -41.37 -5.02
N ARG A 708 8.36 -40.77 -6.21
CA ARG A 708 7.37 -40.80 -7.31
C ARG A 708 7.85 -41.51 -8.57
N VAL A 709 9.01 -42.18 -8.57
CA VAL A 709 9.52 -42.90 -9.75
C VAL A 709 8.47 -43.88 -10.29
N GLY A 710 8.11 -43.74 -11.57
CA GLY A 710 7.06 -44.54 -12.22
C GLY A 710 5.61 -44.11 -11.93
N GLN A 711 5.38 -43.04 -11.15
CA GLN A 711 4.04 -42.49 -10.90
C GLN A 711 3.70 -41.33 -11.84
N ILE A 712 2.40 -41.12 -12.09
CA ILE A 712 1.92 -39.97 -12.86
C ILE A 712 2.22 -38.67 -12.09
N THR A 713 2.90 -37.74 -12.76
CA THR A 713 3.33 -36.43 -12.24
C THR A 713 3.04 -35.40 -13.33
N PRO A 714 1.82 -34.83 -13.37
CA PRO A 714 1.35 -33.97 -14.45
C PRO A 714 2.20 -32.73 -14.65
N VAL A 715 2.48 -32.37 -15.90
CA VAL A 715 3.28 -31.20 -16.25
C VAL A 715 2.38 -30.13 -16.86
N HIS A 716 2.42 -28.91 -16.32
CA HIS A 716 1.84 -27.73 -16.93
C HIS A 716 2.94 -26.81 -17.44
N VAL A 717 2.65 -26.02 -18.48
CA VAL A 717 3.54 -24.96 -18.96
C VAL A 717 2.78 -23.66 -19.14
N PHE A 718 3.30 -22.58 -18.55
CA PHE A 718 2.80 -21.23 -18.74
C PHE A 718 3.65 -20.53 -19.81
N SER A 719 3.00 -20.05 -20.87
CA SER A 719 3.66 -19.31 -21.95
C SER A 719 2.63 -18.58 -22.80
N SER A 720 3.01 -17.40 -23.30
CA SER A 720 2.22 -16.62 -24.25
C SER A 720 2.24 -17.20 -25.68
N ALA A 721 2.90 -18.34 -25.90
CA ALA A 721 2.85 -19.13 -27.14
C ALA A 721 1.44 -19.69 -27.44
N ASP A 722 1.24 -20.18 -28.67
CA ASP A 722 -0.03 -20.79 -29.13
C ASP A 722 0.03 -22.33 -29.09
N GLU A 723 1.23 -22.88 -29.32
CA GLU A 723 1.51 -24.33 -29.39
C GLU A 723 2.77 -24.68 -28.57
N ALA A 724 2.82 -25.85 -27.97
CA ALA A 724 3.95 -26.35 -27.19
C ALA A 724 4.11 -27.87 -27.29
N GLU A 725 5.34 -28.36 -27.22
CA GLU A 725 5.66 -29.80 -27.20
C GLU A 725 6.62 -30.09 -26.04
N LEU A 726 6.24 -31.08 -25.23
CA LEU A 726 6.96 -31.49 -24.03
C LEU A 726 7.79 -32.76 -24.31
N PHE A 727 9.00 -32.82 -23.75
CA PHE A 727 9.91 -33.94 -23.87
C PHE A 727 10.43 -34.36 -22.49
N ILE A 728 10.41 -35.66 -22.19
CA ILE A 728 10.99 -36.26 -20.98
C ILE A 728 12.15 -37.16 -21.43
N ASN A 729 13.38 -36.88 -20.98
CA ASN A 729 14.59 -37.59 -21.42
C ASN A 729 14.67 -37.74 -22.96
N GLY A 730 14.30 -36.67 -23.69
CA GLY A 730 14.26 -36.62 -25.15
C GLY A 730 13.03 -37.25 -25.83
N LYS A 731 12.17 -37.96 -25.08
CA LYS A 731 10.95 -38.62 -25.59
C LYS A 731 9.79 -37.62 -25.59
N SER A 732 9.23 -37.30 -26.77
CA SER A 732 8.05 -36.43 -26.86
C SER A 732 6.85 -37.02 -26.10
N GLN A 733 6.13 -36.17 -25.37
CA GLN A 733 4.86 -36.45 -24.70
C GLN A 733 3.66 -35.99 -25.55
N GLY A 734 3.90 -35.64 -26.82
CA GLY A 734 2.92 -35.07 -27.74
C GLY A 734 2.89 -33.54 -27.73
N LYS A 735 2.50 -32.97 -28.87
CA LYS A 735 2.38 -31.53 -29.06
C LYS A 735 0.94 -31.07 -28.77
N VAL A 736 0.80 -30.04 -27.94
CA VAL A 736 -0.47 -29.44 -27.52
C VAL A 736 -0.63 -28.06 -28.17
N LYS A 737 -1.85 -27.74 -28.55
CA LYS A 737 -2.28 -26.41 -29.02
C LYS A 737 -3.35 -25.89 -28.09
N LYS A 738 -3.22 -24.65 -27.59
CA LYS A 738 -4.28 -24.04 -26.78
C LYS A 738 -5.49 -23.73 -27.65
N ARG A 739 -6.67 -24.06 -27.12
CA ARG A 739 -7.98 -23.71 -27.67
C ARG A 739 -8.40 -22.33 -27.15
N ASP A 740 -9.53 -21.83 -27.65
CA ASP A 740 -10.14 -20.61 -27.13
C ASP A 740 -10.43 -20.77 -25.64
N TYR A 741 -10.10 -19.74 -24.85
CA TYR A 741 -10.20 -19.71 -23.39
C TYR A 741 -9.32 -20.73 -22.63
N GLU A 742 -8.26 -21.26 -23.26
CA GLU A 742 -7.18 -21.97 -22.56
C GLU A 742 -5.92 -21.08 -22.42
N TYR A 743 -5.41 -20.95 -21.20
CA TYR A 743 -4.30 -20.01 -20.89
C TYR A 743 -2.96 -20.72 -20.61
N ARG A 744 -3.00 -22.03 -20.37
CA ARG A 744 -1.86 -22.90 -20.04
C ARG A 744 -1.83 -24.15 -20.92
N PHE A 745 -0.65 -24.75 -21.10
CA PHE A 745 -0.52 -26.09 -21.67
C PHE A 745 -0.54 -27.15 -20.54
N ARG A 746 -1.10 -28.34 -20.79
CA ARG A 746 -1.18 -29.45 -19.82
C ARG A 746 -0.79 -30.78 -20.47
N TRP A 747 -0.09 -31.62 -19.73
CA TRP A 747 0.11 -33.05 -20.00
C TRP A 747 -0.22 -33.84 -18.73
N ASP A 748 -1.45 -34.32 -18.63
CA ASP A 748 -2.02 -34.88 -17.38
C ASP A 748 -1.56 -36.31 -17.03
N TYR A 749 -0.85 -36.98 -17.94
CA TYR A 749 -0.47 -38.40 -17.82
C TYR A 749 1.05 -38.64 -17.94
N VAL A 750 1.88 -37.62 -17.77
CA VAL A 750 3.34 -37.77 -17.76
C VAL A 750 3.76 -38.65 -16.58
N VAL A 751 4.58 -39.67 -16.84
CA VAL A 751 5.17 -40.53 -15.81
C VAL A 751 6.50 -39.95 -15.36
N TYR A 752 6.75 -39.91 -14.05
CA TYR A 752 8.01 -39.40 -13.52
C TYR A 752 9.18 -40.36 -13.76
N GLU A 753 10.06 -39.97 -14.68
CA GLU A 753 11.37 -40.55 -14.97
C GLU A 753 12.43 -39.48 -14.61
N PRO A 754 13.35 -39.73 -13.66
CA PRO A 754 14.42 -38.79 -13.33
C PRO A 754 15.28 -38.41 -14.54
N GLY A 755 15.74 -37.16 -14.60
CA GLY A 755 16.53 -36.64 -15.71
C GLY A 755 16.07 -35.24 -16.15
N GLU A 756 15.74 -35.08 -17.42
CA GLU A 756 15.45 -33.80 -18.08
C GLU A 756 14.00 -33.67 -18.55
N VAL A 757 13.37 -32.55 -18.21
CA VAL A 757 12.10 -32.09 -18.81
C VAL A 757 12.40 -30.88 -19.67
N LYS A 758 11.98 -30.91 -20.92
CA LYS A 758 12.16 -29.83 -21.88
C LYS A 758 10.85 -29.49 -22.57
N VAL A 759 10.53 -28.21 -22.70
CA VAL A 759 9.43 -27.75 -23.57
C VAL A 759 9.99 -26.89 -24.70
N VAL A 760 9.44 -27.06 -25.89
CA VAL A 760 9.63 -26.16 -27.04
C VAL A 760 8.28 -25.53 -27.35
N THR A 761 8.22 -24.22 -27.55
CA THR A 761 6.95 -23.50 -27.80
C THR A 761 7.01 -22.68 -29.08
N TRP A 762 5.84 -22.49 -29.71
CA TRP A 762 5.67 -21.75 -30.97
C TRP A 762 4.53 -20.74 -30.88
N LYS A 763 4.72 -19.58 -31.50
CA LYS A 763 3.72 -18.51 -31.62
C LYS A 763 3.62 -18.09 -33.08
N LYS A 764 2.41 -18.13 -33.64
CA LYS A 764 2.09 -17.93 -35.07
C LYS A 764 2.97 -18.80 -35.97
N GLY A 765 3.18 -20.06 -35.56
CA GLY A 765 4.02 -21.06 -36.24
C GLY A 765 5.54 -20.86 -36.08
N GLN A 766 6.00 -19.75 -35.51
CA GLN A 766 7.42 -19.45 -35.32
C GLN A 766 7.91 -19.90 -33.94
N PRO A 767 9.17 -20.35 -33.78
CA PRO A 767 9.75 -20.67 -32.47
C PRO A 767 9.65 -19.48 -31.50
N TRP A 768 9.09 -19.72 -30.33
CA TRP A 768 8.80 -18.68 -29.33
C TRP A 768 9.77 -18.74 -28.16
N ALA A 769 9.81 -19.87 -27.46
CA ALA A 769 10.72 -20.14 -26.35
C ALA A 769 11.14 -21.62 -26.31
N THR A 770 12.16 -21.90 -25.52
CA THR A 770 12.55 -23.25 -25.11
C THR A 770 13.06 -23.17 -23.68
N GLU A 771 12.61 -24.08 -22.84
CA GLU A 771 12.96 -24.14 -21.43
C GLU A 771 13.33 -25.58 -21.07
N THR A 772 14.14 -25.76 -20.03
CA THR A 772 14.59 -27.07 -19.60
C THR A 772 14.85 -27.09 -18.10
N ILE A 773 14.09 -27.90 -17.36
CA ILE A 773 14.32 -28.20 -15.94
C ILE A 773 14.85 -29.63 -15.80
N ARG A 774 15.51 -29.93 -14.69
CA ARG A 774 16.12 -31.25 -14.44
C ARG A 774 15.88 -31.72 -13.01
N THR A 775 16.04 -33.02 -12.78
CA THR A 775 16.21 -33.57 -11.45
C THR A 775 17.48 -33.01 -10.81
N VAL A 776 17.31 -32.39 -9.66
CA VAL A 776 18.35 -31.69 -8.89
C VAL A 776 18.96 -32.63 -7.86
N GLY A 777 20.26 -32.49 -7.57
CA GLY A 777 20.96 -33.30 -6.58
C GLY A 777 20.74 -32.86 -5.13
N GLU A 778 21.38 -33.57 -4.20
CA GLU A 778 21.40 -33.21 -2.78
C GLU A 778 21.98 -31.81 -2.52
N ALA A 779 21.48 -31.15 -1.48
CA ALA A 779 21.94 -29.83 -1.06
C ALA A 779 23.41 -29.87 -0.61
N ALA A 780 24.23 -28.96 -1.15
CA ALA A 780 25.67 -28.91 -0.91
C ALA A 780 26.22 -27.51 -0.59
N LYS A 781 25.54 -26.44 -1.04
CA LYS A 781 26.02 -25.06 -0.88
C LYS A 781 24.89 -24.05 -0.76
N LEU A 782 25.14 -22.96 -0.07
CA LEU A 782 24.30 -21.78 -0.04
C LEU A 782 24.74 -20.79 -1.13
N SER A 783 23.85 -19.88 -1.50
CA SER A 783 24.16 -18.66 -2.24
C SER A 783 23.41 -17.48 -1.63
N LEU A 784 24.00 -16.29 -1.69
CA LEU A 784 23.38 -15.02 -1.30
C LEU A 784 23.47 -14.01 -2.45
N THR A 785 22.36 -13.36 -2.77
CA THR A 785 22.28 -12.33 -3.81
C THR A 785 21.44 -11.15 -3.31
N ALA A 786 22.05 -9.97 -3.20
CA ALA A 786 21.33 -8.72 -2.89
C ALA A 786 20.62 -8.18 -4.14
N ASP A 787 19.41 -7.62 -3.98
CA ASP A 787 18.74 -6.85 -5.04
C ASP A 787 19.57 -5.60 -5.41
N ARG A 788 20.13 -4.93 -4.40
CA ARG A 788 20.98 -3.75 -4.51
C ARG A 788 22.24 -3.93 -3.67
N SER A 789 23.40 -3.88 -4.33
CA SER A 789 24.73 -3.95 -3.69
C SER A 789 25.23 -2.62 -3.13
N ALA A 790 24.44 -1.55 -3.25
CA ALA A 790 24.71 -0.25 -2.65
C ALA A 790 23.40 0.40 -2.18
N ILE A 791 23.42 0.97 -0.98
CA ILE A 791 22.29 1.62 -0.31
C ILE A 791 22.73 2.94 0.34
N ALA A 792 21.79 3.84 0.61
CA ALA A 792 22.05 5.07 1.36
C ALA A 792 22.47 4.77 2.81
N ASP A 793 23.16 5.71 3.44
CA ASP A 793 23.53 5.70 4.87
C ASP A 793 22.54 6.51 5.73
N ASP A 794 21.27 6.57 5.32
CA ASP A 794 20.23 7.39 5.93
C ASP A 794 19.47 6.71 7.08
N GLY A 795 19.70 5.42 7.31
CA GLY A 795 18.97 4.61 8.29
C GLY A 795 17.59 4.14 7.84
N ARG A 796 17.21 4.33 6.57
CA ARG A 796 15.92 3.95 6.00
C ARG A 796 16.05 3.08 4.74
N ASP A 797 17.09 3.27 3.93
CA ASP A 797 17.30 2.49 2.72
C ASP A 797 17.64 1.01 3.01
N LEU A 798 17.13 0.12 2.17
CA LEU A 798 17.11 -1.32 2.37
C LEU A 798 17.75 -2.09 1.19
N SER A 799 18.43 -3.19 1.54
CA SER A 799 18.90 -4.23 0.62
C SER A 799 18.22 -5.55 0.98
N PHE A 800 17.61 -6.19 -0.02
CA PHE A 800 16.90 -7.46 0.10
C PHE A 800 17.82 -8.58 -0.41
N VAL A 801 18.37 -9.38 0.51
CA VAL A 801 19.33 -10.43 0.17
C VAL A 801 18.63 -11.78 0.12
N THR A 802 18.44 -12.27 -1.10
CA THR A 802 17.89 -13.61 -1.38
C THR A 802 18.94 -14.67 -1.04
N LEU A 803 18.57 -15.65 -0.23
CA LEU A 803 19.29 -16.90 -0.05
C LEU A 803 18.69 -17.99 -0.93
N LYS A 804 19.58 -18.82 -1.51
CA LYS A 804 19.22 -20.05 -2.21
C LYS A 804 20.00 -21.24 -1.63
N ILE A 805 19.32 -22.36 -1.38
CA ILE A 805 19.95 -23.66 -1.14
C ILE A 805 20.18 -24.32 -2.51
N LEU A 806 21.43 -24.68 -2.79
CA LEU A 806 21.85 -25.22 -4.09
C LEU A 806 22.48 -26.60 -3.95
N ASP A 807 22.33 -27.41 -4.99
CA ASP A 807 23.10 -28.65 -5.16
C ASP A 807 24.58 -28.37 -5.49
N LYS A 808 25.36 -29.43 -5.65
CA LYS A 808 26.79 -29.32 -6.02
C LYS A 808 27.00 -28.54 -7.32
N ASP A 809 26.08 -28.66 -8.29
CA ASP A 809 26.22 -28.14 -9.66
C ASP A 809 25.71 -26.67 -9.76
N GLY A 810 24.86 -26.23 -8.84
CA GLY A 810 24.35 -24.85 -8.74
C GLY A 810 22.84 -24.70 -8.96
N ASN A 811 22.10 -25.79 -9.10
CA ASN A 811 20.65 -25.77 -9.23
C ASN A 811 19.99 -25.55 -7.85
N VAL A 812 18.86 -24.84 -7.79
CA VAL A 812 18.10 -24.69 -6.55
C VAL A 812 17.48 -26.04 -6.16
N VAL A 813 17.70 -26.49 -4.92
CA VAL A 813 17.12 -27.74 -4.43
C VAL A 813 15.65 -27.50 -4.09
N PRO A 814 14.69 -28.13 -4.79
CA PRO A 814 13.27 -28.04 -4.44
C PRO A 814 13.01 -28.75 -3.10
N ALA A 815 11.91 -28.39 -2.43
CA ALA A 815 11.52 -28.92 -1.11
C ALA A 815 12.57 -28.76 0.03
N ALA A 816 13.70 -28.10 -0.20
CA ALA A 816 14.76 -27.89 0.78
C ALA A 816 14.31 -26.91 1.89
N LYS A 817 14.35 -27.38 3.15
CA LYS A 817 13.81 -26.70 4.35
C LYS A 817 14.80 -26.62 5.53
N GLN A 818 16.09 -26.60 5.24
CA GLN A 818 17.18 -26.53 6.23
C GLN A 818 17.14 -25.22 7.05
N ASP A 819 17.50 -25.31 8.32
CA ASP A 819 17.72 -24.17 9.21
C ASP A 819 18.98 -23.38 8.82
N ILE A 820 18.81 -22.08 8.56
CA ILE A 820 19.86 -21.14 8.17
C ILE A 820 20.17 -20.18 9.32
N ARG A 821 21.46 -20.05 9.66
CA ARG A 821 22.00 -19.00 10.52
C ARG A 821 22.55 -17.86 9.67
N PHE A 822 21.99 -16.66 9.83
CA PHE A 822 22.49 -15.42 9.25
C PHE A 822 23.39 -14.64 10.24
N SER A 823 24.36 -13.91 9.71
CA SER A 823 25.14 -12.92 10.47
C SER A 823 25.56 -11.74 9.59
N ILE A 824 26.01 -10.65 10.22
CA ILE A 824 26.34 -9.39 9.56
C ILE A 824 27.56 -8.72 10.21
N GLU A 825 28.43 -8.16 9.38
CA GLU A 825 29.62 -7.41 9.76
C GLU A 825 29.60 -6.04 9.07
N GLY A 826 30.07 -4.99 9.76
CA GLY A 826 30.16 -3.63 9.22
C GLY A 826 28.99 -2.70 9.61
N PRO A 827 28.81 -1.58 8.88
CA PRO A 827 27.88 -0.50 9.23
C PRO A 827 26.41 -0.77 8.82
N GLY A 828 25.91 -1.96 9.14
CA GLY A 828 24.56 -2.39 8.77
C GLY A 828 23.90 -3.26 9.84
N GLU A 829 22.59 -3.43 9.69
CA GLU A 829 21.74 -4.18 10.60
C GLU A 829 20.86 -5.17 9.80
N ILE A 830 20.77 -6.43 10.26
CA ILE A 830 19.71 -7.34 9.84
C ILE A 830 18.47 -6.96 10.66
N ILE A 831 17.45 -6.42 9.98
CA ILE A 831 16.20 -6.02 10.63
C ILE A 831 15.15 -7.14 10.62
N ALA A 832 15.18 -8.01 9.60
CA ALA A 832 14.26 -9.13 9.48
C ALA A 832 14.83 -10.27 8.61
N THR A 833 14.31 -11.48 8.83
CA THR A 833 14.40 -12.63 7.92
C THR A 833 13.01 -13.18 7.64
N ASP A 834 12.81 -13.78 6.47
CA ASP A 834 11.58 -14.49 6.09
C ASP A 834 11.91 -15.62 5.10
N ASN A 835 10.91 -16.40 4.74
CA ASN A 835 10.93 -17.44 3.73
C ASN A 835 9.63 -17.51 2.91
N GLY A 836 8.58 -16.78 3.30
CA GLY A 836 7.28 -16.82 2.64
C GLY A 836 6.47 -18.10 2.94
N ASP A 837 6.82 -18.87 3.98
CA ASP A 837 5.99 -19.97 4.49
C ASP A 837 4.93 -19.41 5.46
N PRO A 838 3.62 -19.51 5.14
CA PRO A 838 2.56 -19.05 6.02
C PRO A 838 2.50 -19.78 7.37
N THR A 839 3.16 -20.93 7.50
CA THR A 839 3.18 -21.76 8.72
C THR A 839 4.39 -21.48 9.62
N ASP A 840 5.42 -20.78 9.14
CA ASP A 840 6.62 -20.50 9.93
C ASP A 840 6.39 -19.36 10.95
N LEU A 841 6.07 -19.73 12.19
CA LEU A 841 5.90 -18.81 13.32
C LEU A 841 7.22 -18.32 13.96
N THR A 842 8.36 -18.40 13.25
CA THR A 842 9.62 -17.81 13.68
C THR A 842 9.59 -16.29 13.50
N ALA A 843 9.74 -15.55 14.61
CA ALA A 843 9.64 -14.08 14.64
C ALA A 843 10.58 -13.40 13.63
N PHE A 844 10.10 -12.35 12.95
CA PHE A 844 10.82 -11.73 11.83
C PHE A 844 12.24 -11.24 12.16
N PRO A 845 12.54 -10.59 13.30
CA PRO A 845 13.91 -10.19 13.64
C PRO A 845 14.89 -11.33 13.94
N SER A 846 14.44 -12.59 13.90
CA SER A 846 15.30 -13.76 14.08
C SER A 846 16.41 -13.81 13.03
N LYS A 847 17.62 -14.19 13.47
CA LYS A 847 18.76 -14.48 12.60
C LYS A 847 18.88 -15.97 12.28
N ASP A 848 17.97 -16.77 12.82
CA ASP A 848 17.75 -18.18 12.55
C ASP A 848 16.43 -18.31 11.77
N ARG A 849 16.47 -18.89 10.57
CA ARG A 849 15.31 -18.99 9.66
C ARG A 849 15.41 -20.25 8.82
N LYS A 850 14.34 -21.02 8.68
CA LYS A 850 14.31 -22.14 7.74
C LYS A 850 14.20 -21.62 6.31
N ALA A 851 14.86 -22.27 5.36
CA ALA A 851 14.44 -22.14 3.97
C ALA A 851 13.01 -22.68 3.81
N PHE A 852 12.25 -22.10 2.89
CA PHE A 852 11.00 -22.68 2.40
C PHE A 852 11.18 -22.99 0.92
N ASN A 853 11.20 -24.28 0.58
CA ASN A 853 11.35 -24.81 -0.77
C ASN A 853 12.54 -24.17 -1.51
N GLY A 854 13.72 -24.25 -0.86
CA GLY A 854 15.01 -23.80 -1.39
C GLY A 854 15.35 -22.32 -1.21
N LEU A 855 14.42 -21.48 -0.73
CA LEU A 855 14.61 -20.02 -0.62
C LEU A 855 14.45 -19.50 0.82
N ALA A 856 15.19 -18.44 1.15
CA ALA A 856 14.95 -17.55 2.29
C ALA A 856 15.37 -16.12 1.95
N LEU A 857 14.95 -15.15 2.77
CA LEU A 857 15.25 -13.73 2.65
C LEU A 857 15.91 -13.23 3.94
N VAL A 858 16.90 -12.33 3.80
CA VAL A 858 17.34 -11.46 4.89
C VAL A 858 17.33 -9.99 4.43
N ILE A 859 16.72 -9.12 5.23
CA ILE A 859 16.55 -7.70 4.94
C ILE A 859 17.59 -6.91 5.74
N VAL A 860 18.38 -6.11 5.04
CA VAL A 860 19.49 -5.33 5.61
C VAL A 860 19.22 -3.84 5.47
N LYS A 861 19.36 -3.13 6.58
CA LYS A 861 19.25 -1.67 6.70
C LYS A 861 20.64 -1.09 6.97
N ALA A 862 20.95 0.07 6.38
CA ALA A 862 22.16 0.80 6.76
C ALA A 862 22.03 1.40 8.16
N LYS A 863 23.15 1.61 8.85
CA LYS A 863 23.14 2.42 10.07
C LYS A 863 23.24 3.92 9.73
N PRO A 864 22.50 4.83 10.42
CA PRO A 864 22.52 6.25 10.10
C PRO A 864 23.93 6.86 10.17
N GLY A 865 24.39 7.43 9.05
CA GLY A 865 25.68 8.11 8.92
C GLY A 865 26.92 7.21 8.86
N GLU A 866 26.80 5.89 9.05
CA GLU A 866 27.95 4.97 8.98
C GLU A 866 28.18 4.49 7.54
N LYS A 867 29.28 4.96 6.92
CA LYS A 867 29.72 4.57 5.57
C LYS A 867 30.68 3.39 5.59
N GLY A 868 30.54 2.47 4.65
CA GLY A 868 31.52 1.42 4.44
C GLY A 868 30.96 0.13 3.83
N ARG A 869 31.69 -0.96 4.06
CA ARG A 869 31.38 -2.29 3.55
C ARG A 869 30.60 -3.09 4.60
N VAL A 870 29.35 -3.41 4.28
CA VAL A 870 28.54 -4.39 5.01
C VAL A 870 28.77 -5.76 4.37
N THR A 871 29.06 -6.78 5.18
CA THR A 871 29.16 -8.18 4.72
C THR A 871 28.14 -9.04 5.45
N VAL A 872 27.20 -9.61 4.70
CA VAL A 872 26.18 -10.53 5.19
C VAL A 872 26.68 -11.94 4.98
N ARG A 873 26.51 -12.83 5.95
CA ARG A 873 26.87 -14.26 5.84
C ARG A 873 25.66 -15.13 6.12
N ALA A 874 25.62 -16.30 5.50
CA ALA A 874 24.67 -17.36 5.80
C ALA A 874 25.38 -18.71 5.89
N SER A 875 24.97 -19.52 6.86
CA SER A 875 25.55 -20.83 7.16
C SER A 875 24.47 -21.81 7.62
N ALA A 876 24.65 -23.10 7.29
CA ALA A 876 23.76 -24.18 7.72
C ALA A 876 24.59 -25.48 7.89
N PRO A 877 24.20 -26.40 8.79
CA PRO A 877 24.94 -27.65 8.99
C PRO A 877 25.07 -28.45 7.68
N GLY A 878 26.28 -28.93 7.38
CA GLY A 878 26.57 -29.73 6.19
C GLY A 878 26.65 -28.96 4.86
N LEU A 879 26.26 -27.68 4.81
CA LEU A 879 26.27 -26.87 3.59
C LEU A 879 27.45 -25.89 3.53
N THR A 880 28.00 -25.71 2.34
CA THR A 880 29.01 -24.66 2.09
C THR A 880 28.39 -23.28 2.32
N ALA A 881 28.95 -22.52 3.25
CA ALA A 881 28.45 -21.19 3.63
C ALA A 881 28.60 -20.14 2.50
N ALA A 882 27.77 -19.10 2.55
CA ALA A 882 27.75 -18.01 1.57
C ALA A 882 27.93 -16.63 2.21
N GLN A 883 28.36 -15.65 1.42
CA GLN A 883 28.39 -14.23 1.81
C GLN A 883 27.90 -13.32 0.67
N ALA A 884 27.26 -12.22 1.03
CA ALA A 884 26.96 -11.09 0.14
C ALA A 884 27.60 -9.81 0.69
N VAL A 885 27.86 -8.84 -0.18
CA VAL A 885 28.52 -7.57 0.17
C VAL A 885 27.67 -6.40 -0.32
N ILE A 886 27.41 -5.45 0.57
CA ILE A 886 26.63 -4.23 0.33
C ILE A 886 27.50 -3.03 0.75
N SER A 887 27.39 -1.91 0.03
CA SER A 887 28.10 -0.66 0.36
C SER A 887 27.14 0.41 0.85
N THR A 888 27.38 1.01 2.02
CA THR A 888 26.59 2.15 2.52
C THR A 888 27.23 3.48 2.10
N ASN A 889 26.50 4.29 1.32
CA ASN A 889 27.00 5.52 0.68
C ASN A 889 25.94 6.62 0.58
N ALA A 890 26.22 7.81 1.11
CA ALA A 890 25.37 9.01 1.06
C ALA A 890 24.95 9.55 -0.33
N THR A 891 25.35 8.91 -1.42
CA THR A 891 25.10 9.38 -2.80
C THR A 891 24.11 8.49 -3.58
N VAL A 892 23.55 7.46 -2.95
CA VAL A 892 22.48 6.64 -3.55
C VAL A 892 21.14 7.34 -3.30
N ARG A 893 20.45 7.75 -4.37
CA ARG A 893 19.13 8.39 -4.41
C ARG A 893 18.44 8.10 -5.74
#